data_AF-A0AAJ5W9I3-F1
#
_entry.id   AF-A0AAJ5W9I3-F1
#
_cell.length_a   1.000
_cell.length_b   1.000
_cell.length_c   1.000
_cell.angle_alpha   90.00
_cell.angle_beta   90.00
_cell.angle_gamma   90.00
#
_symmetry.space_group_name_H-M   'P 1'
#
loop_
_entity.id
_entity.type
_entity.pdbx_description
1 polymer ?
#
loop_
_entity_poly.entity_id
_entity_poly.type
_entity_poly.pdbx_seq_one_letter_code
_entity_poly.pdbx_strand_id
1 'polypeptide(L)'
;MKERQLQEWLVKVVKTDYLINHITGLDRLKEATMIDDDSTIIPHFAIDRLLKQKYSYAASRVIKSLEGEFDLVSGEIIQNISLSNKERLLPDLILFNVEKRQVILVENKVNNKTEREAITELFGYGHEIRNHLPFLSNFDINYVLVSTDFNTLLDHSVSGQILTENMNILCLKPVIENEQILNLELHFPSSWSDIGQTELPEDALVGISMLLYEKTDFELTDFDYQTVLNIACDLVAQDSSQFNASGFLVLWKNGLVNANSTNVAGISIYTMNPFVFLPHAEKLGFPLNENSALRKYLVEFVGDRGTWQEPGSLYGIPKRAEMYLKEYFDIEWERSSTWIVDSEDYLYALNRCVLKWNSWGAVGDYVRNFYLRSNNWFKDVERKIKGGYQNPYLGLQIINYLAGTNVFKGGYFNSQQLFQFGLQIGRYRYACQNAKNAIGERLKSAEALLFWTALPLVYSLKEVGDRVVQSPSIAQCVAFPLAIHQIDIYEDYEMRIQKYIDWFQKDFIDAKTNPTVSIIFRLAIDDFPYFDNSLRGLVSTKEVKEIEVRLAFLVRTKILEIVLDRLKNRDNNKEILEDLNSAYFDGLLYTLKDGEISKHLDAIPDAVLSETFSYNFLGLLDSIKKGLLQDIGQPILPGSVDWNALYKSAILLFKAGERKTAIIISPNGETGLGKIDTIMSLNSQEEIFIQFNARNTWLEMTLKENWQKILDRTSHFFDNNSKP
;
A
#
# COMPACT_ATOMS: atom_id res chain seq x y z
N MET A 1 8.51 -37.38 25.62
CA MET A 1 9.81 -37.54 24.92
C MET A 1 10.89 -36.81 25.73
N LYS A 2 12.13 -37.28 25.75
CA LYS A 2 13.26 -36.56 26.38
C LYS A 2 14.04 -35.80 25.31
N GLU A 3 14.57 -34.62 25.65
CA GLU A 3 15.44 -33.77 24.80
C GLU A 3 16.59 -34.53 24.18
N ARG A 4 17.28 -35.34 24.98
CA ARG A 4 18.34 -36.24 24.52
C ARG A 4 17.92 -37.21 23.41
N GLN A 5 16.67 -37.71 23.43
CA GLN A 5 16.19 -38.62 22.37
C GLN A 5 16.03 -37.89 21.04
N LEU A 6 15.54 -36.64 21.07
CA LEU A 6 15.41 -35.79 19.90
C LEU A 6 16.79 -35.42 19.32
N GLN A 7 17.73 -35.07 20.20
CA GLN A 7 19.11 -34.78 19.81
C GLN A 7 19.80 -36.00 19.18
N GLU A 8 19.73 -37.17 19.82
CA GLU A 8 20.31 -38.41 19.29
C GLU A 8 19.73 -38.77 17.92
N TRP A 9 18.42 -38.52 17.72
CA TRP A 9 17.77 -38.70 16.42
C TRP A 9 18.28 -37.70 15.37
N LEU A 10 18.40 -36.41 15.70
CA LEU A 10 18.92 -35.38 14.79
C LEU A 10 20.37 -35.67 14.37
N VAL A 11 21.23 -36.04 15.32
CA VAL A 11 22.63 -36.41 15.04
C VAL A 11 22.70 -37.61 14.11
N LYS A 12 21.84 -38.63 14.34
CA LYS A 12 21.75 -39.78 13.45
C LYS A 12 21.35 -39.37 12.05
N VAL A 13 20.29 -38.57 11.91
CA VAL A 13 19.80 -38.07 10.62
C VAL A 13 20.92 -37.35 9.88
N VAL A 14 21.52 -36.32 10.47
CA VAL A 14 22.59 -35.51 9.85
C VAL A 14 23.78 -36.34 9.36
N LYS A 15 24.11 -37.45 10.04
CA LYS A 15 25.21 -38.34 9.65
C LYS A 15 24.87 -39.32 8.54
N THR A 16 23.61 -39.75 8.45
CA THR A 16 23.20 -40.83 7.55
C THR A 16 22.45 -40.34 6.31
N ASP A 17 21.90 -39.13 6.37
CA ASP A 17 21.10 -38.50 5.34
C ASP A 17 21.14 -36.96 5.49
N TYR A 18 20.51 -36.24 4.57
CA TYR A 18 20.35 -34.79 4.67
C TYR A 18 19.15 -34.44 5.56
N LEU A 19 19.34 -33.54 6.53
CA LEU A 19 18.27 -33.10 7.44
C LEU A 19 17.03 -32.59 6.69
N ILE A 20 17.23 -31.93 5.54
CA ILE A 20 16.15 -31.43 4.68
C ILE A 20 15.18 -32.52 4.23
N ASN A 21 15.66 -33.76 4.00
CA ASN A 21 14.84 -34.89 3.54
C ASN A 21 13.84 -35.35 4.61
N HIS A 22 14.08 -34.99 5.88
CA HIS A 22 13.20 -35.30 6.99
C HIS A 22 12.27 -34.13 7.36
N ILE A 23 12.27 -33.04 6.60
CA ILE A 23 11.39 -31.89 6.83
C ILE A 23 10.18 -31.96 5.90
N THR A 24 8.99 -31.93 6.49
CA THR A 24 7.70 -31.95 5.79
C THR A 24 7.03 -30.57 5.82
N GLY A 25 6.10 -30.35 4.88
CA GLY A 25 5.39 -29.07 4.76
C GLY A 25 6.17 -27.97 4.03
N LEU A 26 7.26 -28.31 3.32
CA LEU A 26 8.06 -27.37 2.54
C LEU A 26 7.27 -26.71 1.40
N ASP A 27 6.26 -27.38 0.86
CA ASP A 27 5.40 -26.84 -0.20
C ASP A 27 4.67 -25.57 0.26
N ARG A 28 4.32 -25.49 1.54
CA ARG A 28 3.70 -24.29 2.15
C ARG A 28 4.62 -23.07 2.11
N LEU A 29 5.95 -23.25 2.18
CA LEU A 29 6.91 -22.15 2.01
C LEU A 29 6.96 -21.69 0.56
N LYS A 30 6.91 -22.63 -0.38
CA LYS A 30 6.86 -22.31 -1.81
C LYS A 30 5.59 -21.54 -2.12
N GLU A 31 4.42 -22.03 -1.72
CA GLU A 31 3.15 -21.31 -1.88
C GLU A 31 3.20 -19.88 -1.31
N ALA A 32 3.66 -19.72 -0.07
CA ALA A 32 3.74 -18.41 0.59
C ALA A 32 4.77 -17.44 -0.04
N THR A 33 5.73 -17.95 -0.81
CA THR A 33 6.74 -17.14 -1.51
C THR A 33 6.44 -16.95 -3.00
N MET A 34 5.61 -17.81 -3.61
CA MET A 34 5.23 -17.80 -5.03
C MET A 34 4.09 -16.82 -5.38
N ILE A 35 3.27 -16.42 -4.39
CA ILE A 35 2.24 -15.37 -4.55
C ILE A 35 2.77 -14.08 -5.19
N ASP A 36 4.08 -13.84 -5.06
CA ASP A 36 4.78 -12.67 -5.58
C ASP A 36 5.26 -12.79 -7.04
N ASP A 37 5.16 -13.96 -7.68
CA ASP A 37 5.61 -14.18 -9.07
C ASP A 37 4.52 -13.91 -10.11
N ASP A 38 3.30 -13.54 -9.67
CA ASP A 38 2.20 -13.20 -10.57
C ASP A 38 2.38 -11.81 -11.20
N SER A 39 2.97 -11.79 -12.40
CA SER A 39 3.17 -10.57 -13.20
C SER A 39 1.88 -9.85 -13.62
N THR A 40 0.72 -10.46 -13.42
CA THR A 40 -0.58 -9.91 -13.86
C THR A 40 -1.24 -9.03 -12.82
N ILE A 41 -0.71 -8.95 -11.59
CA ILE A 41 -1.35 -8.26 -10.46
C ILE A 41 -0.40 -7.24 -9.83
N ILE A 42 -0.97 -6.11 -9.42
CA ILE A 42 -0.25 -5.08 -8.68
C ILE A 42 -0.16 -5.50 -7.21
N PRO A 43 1.04 -5.57 -6.60
CA PRO A 43 1.18 -6.09 -5.25
C PRO A 43 0.54 -5.13 -4.22
N HIS A 44 -0.40 -5.62 -3.41
CA HIS A 44 -0.95 -4.86 -2.29
C HIS A 44 0.06 -4.69 -1.14
N PHE A 45 0.00 -3.55 -0.44
CA PHE A 45 0.75 -3.34 0.80
C PHE A 45 -0.02 -3.90 2.00
N ALA A 46 -0.26 -5.21 2.01
CA ALA A 46 -0.94 -5.85 3.12
C ALA A 46 0.05 -6.16 4.25
N ILE A 47 -0.02 -5.44 5.37
CA ILE A 47 0.91 -5.62 6.51
C ILE A 47 0.89 -7.07 6.99
N ASP A 48 -0.31 -7.64 7.16
CA ASP A 48 -0.50 -9.03 7.59
C ASP A 48 0.21 -10.02 6.66
N ARG A 49 0.24 -9.71 5.35
CA ARG A 49 0.93 -10.50 4.33
C ARG A 49 2.44 -10.32 4.40
N LEU A 50 2.93 -9.08 4.49
CA LEU A 50 4.37 -8.76 4.53
C LEU A 50 5.07 -9.48 5.69
N LEU A 51 4.39 -9.60 6.83
CA LEU A 51 4.93 -10.29 8.01
C LEU A 51 4.99 -11.81 7.80
N LYS A 52 3.91 -12.41 7.26
CA LYS A 52 3.90 -13.83 6.88
C LYS A 52 4.99 -14.14 5.85
N GLN A 53 5.19 -13.25 4.87
CA GLN A 53 6.27 -13.36 3.88
C GLN A 53 7.66 -13.30 4.51
N LYS A 54 7.90 -12.38 5.45
CA LYS A 54 9.18 -12.32 6.17
C LYS A 54 9.51 -13.64 6.89
N TYR A 55 8.53 -14.28 7.52
CA TYR A 55 8.72 -15.61 8.11
C TYR A 55 9.08 -16.66 7.06
N SER A 56 8.34 -16.70 5.95
CA SER A 56 8.59 -17.65 4.87
C SER A 56 9.97 -17.46 4.26
N TYR A 57 10.40 -16.22 3.99
CA TYR A 57 11.73 -15.95 3.45
C TYR A 57 12.85 -16.33 4.43
N ALA A 58 12.69 -16.06 5.73
CA ALA A 58 13.64 -16.47 6.75
C ALA A 58 13.79 -17.99 6.78
N ALA A 59 12.67 -18.72 6.85
CA ALA A 59 12.67 -20.18 6.83
C ALA A 59 13.25 -20.74 5.52
N SER A 60 12.88 -20.19 4.36
CA SER A 60 13.41 -20.60 3.05
C SER A 60 14.93 -20.42 2.94
N ARG A 61 15.51 -19.39 3.57
CA ARG A 61 16.98 -19.22 3.61
C ARG A 61 17.65 -20.32 4.42
N VAL A 62 17.09 -20.68 5.57
CA VAL A 62 17.62 -21.79 6.38
C VAL A 62 17.48 -23.12 5.64
N ILE A 63 16.33 -23.37 4.99
CA ILE A 63 16.12 -24.57 4.16
C ILE A 63 17.17 -24.65 3.05
N LYS A 64 17.45 -23.55 2.35
CA LYS A 64 18.56 -23.50 1.39
C LYS A 64 19.90 -23.79 2.08
N SER A 65 20.18 -23.22 3.24
CA SER A 65 21.42 -23.53 3.98
C SER A 65 21.53 -25.01 4.38
N LEU A 66 20.41 -25.75 4.47
CA LEU A 66 20.34 -27.19 4.73
C LEU A 66 20.40 -28.05 3.44
N GLU A 67 20.79 -27.48 2.30
CA GLU A 67 21.12 -28.23 1.09
C GLU A 67 22.65 -28.43 0.98
N GLY A 68 23.07 -29.61 0.50
CA GLY A 68 24.48 -29.96 0.32
C GLY A 68 25.12 -30.62 1.56
N GLU A 69 26.43 -30.83 1.54
CA GLU A 69 27.16 -31.50 2.62
C GLU A 69 27.43 -30.55 3.81
N PHE A 70 27.31 -31.07 5.04
CA PHE A 70 27.62 -30.34 6.28
C PHE A 70 28.58 -31.10 7.17
N ASP A 71 29.51 -30.38 7.80
CA ASP A 71 30.32 -30.87 8.90
C ASP A 71 29.55 -30.74 10.21
N LEU A 72 29.46 -31.84 10.98
CA LEU A 72 28.96 -31.82 12.35
C LEU A 72 30.07 -31.31 13.29
N VAL A 73 30.00 -30.04 13.67
CA VAL A 73 30.99 -29.39 14.54
C VAL A 73 30.77 -29.74 16.02
N SER A 74 29.50 -29.81 16.46
CA SER A 74 29.09 -30.23 17.80
C SER A 74 27.74 -30.95 17.73
N GLY A 75 27.53 -31.97 18.56
CA GLY A 75 26.23 -32.65 18.68
C GLY A 75 26.28 -34.10 19.18
N GLU A 76 27.32 -34.87 18.83
CA GLU A 76 27.50 -36.23 19.37
C GLU A 76 27.85 -36.23 20.86
N ILE A 77 28.72 -35.31 21.22
CA ILE A 77 29.08 -34.95 22.57
C ILE A 77 28.94 -33.44 22.60
N ILE A 78 28.02 -32.92 23.41
CA ILE A 78 27.81 -31.48 23.52
C ILE A 78 29.07 -30.86 24.11
N GLN A 79 29.74 -30.00 23.33
CA GLN A 79 30.97 -29.32 23.72
C GLN A 79 30.69 -27.87 24.05
N ASN A 80 31.47 -27.33 24.99
CA ASN A 80 31.45 -25.90 25.27
C ASN A 80 32.04 -25.16 24.09
N ILE A 81 31.29 -24.20 23.55
CA ILE A 81 31.74 -23.39 22.42
C ILE A 81 32.38 -22.07 22.86
N SER A 82 32.34 -21.74 24.15
CA SER A 82 32.92 -20.46 24.61
C SER A 82 34.44 -20.43 24.46
N LEU A 83 34.97 -19.31 23.93
CA LEU A 83 36.39 -18.93 24.00
C LEU A 83 36.85 -18.73 25.45
N SER A 84 35.92 -18.44 26.36
CA SER A 84 36.17 -18.26 27.78
C SER A 84 35.91 -19.55 28.55
N ASN A 85 36.94 -20.07 29.22
CA ASN A 85 36.81 -21.22 30.11
C ASN A 85 35.91 -20.96 31.34
N LYS A 86 35.43 -19.73 31.54
CA LYS A 86 34.53 -19.34 32.64
C LYS A 86 33.05 -19.43 32.27
N GLU A 87 32.75 -19.55 30.98
CA GLU A 87 31.40 -19.57 30.45
C GLU A 87 31.07 -20.96 29.92
N ARG A 88 29.79 -21.31 29.95
CA ARG A 88 29.32 -22.62 29.52
C ARG A 88 28.18 -22.43 28.53
N LEU A 89 28.52 -22.51 27.25
CA LEU A 89 27.61 -22.37 26.11
C LEU A 89 27.61 -23.69 25.35
N LEU A 90 26.48 -24.39 25.38
CA LEU A 90 26.35 -25.79 25.01
C LEU A 90 25.21 -25.98 24.00
N PRO A 91 25.37 -25.52 22.74
CA PRO A 91 24.36 -25.73 21.71
C PRO A 91 24.14 -27.22 21.45
N ASP A 92 22.89 -27.60 21.20
CA ASP A 92 22.54 -29.00 20.97
C ASP A 92 23.21 -29.58 19.72
N LEU A 93 23.16 -28.84 18.60
CA LEU A 93 23.96 -29.15 17.42
C LEU A 93 24.53 -27.89 16.77
N ILE A 94 25.73 -28.01 16.22
CA ILE A 94 26.32 -27.03 15.31
C ILE A 94 26.71 -27.75 14.03
N LEU A 95 26.17 -27.26 12.91
CA LEU A 95 26.54 -27.71 11.58
C LEU A 95 27.28 -26.58 10.86
N PHE A 96 28.24 -26.95 10.01
CA PHE A 96 28.86 -26.03 9.09
C PHE A 96 28.62 -26.51 7.66
N ASN A 97 27.85 -25.74 6.88
CA ASN A 97 27.69 -26.03 5.45
C ASN A 97 28.97 -25.60 4.73
N VAL A 98 29.72 -26.57 4.21
CA VAL A 98 31.05 -26.34 3.62
C VAL A 98 30.95 -25.57 2.30
N GLU A 99 29.94 -25.89 1.49
CA GLU A 99 29.72 -25.28 0.17
C GLU A 99 29.29 -23.82 0.30
N LYS A 100 28.35 -23.55 1.21
CA LYS A 100 27.75 -22.23 1.41
C LYS A 100 28.52 -21.38 2.43
N ARG A 101 29.43 -21.99 3.20
CA ARG A 101 30.21 -21.37 4.29
C ARG A 101 29.34 -20.74 5.37
N GLN A 102 28.25 -21.44 5.71
CA GLN A 102 27.26 -20.96 6.67
C GLN A 102 27.26 -21.83 7.93
N VAL A 103 27.11 -21.20 9.09
CA VAL A 103 26.94 -21.88 10.38
C VAL A 103 25.45 -22.10 10.62
N ILE A 104 25.08 -23.31 11.05
CA ILE A 104 23.71 -23.67 11.40
C ILE A 104 23.68 -24.10 12.87
N LEU A 105 22.96 -23.36 13.69
CA LEU A 105 22.76 -23.64 15.10
C LEU A 105 21.41 -24.32 15.29
N VAL A 106 21.39 -25.50 15.89
CA VAL A 106 20.16 -26.23 16.21
C VAL A 106 19.97 -26.23 17.71
N GLU A 107 18.77 -25.88 18.15
CA GLU A 107 18.35 -25.94 19.55
C GLU A 107 17.03 -26.71 19.67
N ASN A 108 16.96 -27.62 20.64
CA ASN A 108 15.80 -28.47 20.88
C ASN A 108 15.06 -28.05 22.15
N LYS A 109 13.73 -28.10 22.13
CA LYS A 109 12.88 -27.90 23.32
C LYS A 109 11.76 -28.92 23.38
N VAL A 110 11.58 -29.52 24.55
CA VAL A 110 10.61 -30.63 24.73
C VAL A 110 9.61 -30.36 25.86
N ASN A 111 9.71 -29.21 26.54
CA ASN A 111 8.89 -28.87 27.70
C ASN A 111 8.49 -27.39 27.74
N ASN A 112 7.24 -27.12 28.13
CA ASN A 112 6.62 -25.78 28.20
C ASN A 112 7.24 -24.80 29.20
N LYS A 113 8.14 -25.25 30.10
CA LYS A 113 8.71 -24.41 31.18
C LYS A 113 9.99 -23.66 30.80
N THR A 114 10.73 -24.11 29.78
CA THR A 114 12.06 -23.58 29.41
C THR A 114 12.06 -22.87 28.04
N GLU A 115 10.88 -22.63 27.46
CA GLU A 115 10.76 -22.12 26.09
C GLU A 115 11.21 -20.66 25.91
N ARG A 116 11.17 -19.83 26.98
CA ARG A 116 11.75 -18.47 26.94
C ARG A 116 13.28 -18.48 26.91
N GLU A 117 13.91 -19.55 27.40
CA GLU A 117 15.37 -19.68 27.41
C GLU A 117 15.87 -20.04 26.00
N ALA A 118 15.10 -20.80 25.21
CA ALA A 118 15.50 -21.31 23.90
C ALA A 118 16.02 -20.24 22.94
N ILE A 119 15.32 -19.12 22.85
CA ILE A 119 15.72 -18.01 21.98
C ILE A 119 16.95 -17.31 22.56
N THR A 120 16.98 -17.09 23.87
CA THR A 120 18.12 -16.48 24.57
C THR A 120 19.38 -17.34 24.44
N GLU A 121 19.26 -18.67 24.46
CA GLU A 121 20.34 -19.63 24.27
C GLU A 121 20.85 -19.60 22.83
N LEU A 122 19.96 -19.71 21.83
CA LEU A 122 20.33 -19.55 20.42
C LEU A 122 21.09 -18.23 20.18
N PHE A 123 20.72 -17.16 20.87
CA PHE A 123 21.46 -15.89 20.84
C PHE A 123 22.81 -15.93 21.49
N GLY A 124 22.90 -16.49 22.70
CA GLY A 124 24.18 -16.69 23.37
C GLY A 124 25.14 -17.47 22.48
N TYR A 125 24.64 -18.52 21.82
CA TYR A 125 25.41 -19.33 20.89
C TYR A 125 25.80 -18.54 19.64
N GLY A 126 24.86 -17.85 19.00
CA GLY A 126 25.14 -17.01 17.83
C GLY A 126 26.12 -15.87 18.12
N HIS A 127 26.10 -15.31 19.33
CA HIS A 127 27.07 -14.31 19.76
C HIS A 127 28.45 -14.94 19.95
N GLU A 128 28.52 -16.11 20.57
CA GLU A 128 29.79 -16.82 20.73
C GLU A 128 30.40 -17.23 19.39
N ILE A 129 29.59 -17.67 18.43
CA ILE A 129 30.07 -17.88 17.05
C ILE A 129 30.70 -16.60 16.47
N ARG A 130 30.15 -15.41 16.76
CA ARG A 130 30.75 -14.13 16.34
C ARG A 130 32.01 -13.75 17.13
N ASN A 131 32.20 -14.28 18.34
CA ASN A 131 33.47 -14.16 19.06
C ASN A 131 34.56 -14.96 18.36
N HIS A 132 34.24 -16.15 17.83
CA HIS A 132 35.15 -16.93 16.98
C HIS A 132 35.33 -16.31 15.58
N LEU A 133 34.27 -15.73 15.03
CA LEU A 133 34.22 -15.17 13.68
C LEU A 133 33.73 -13.71 13.71
N PRO A 134 34.59 -12.74 14.06
CA PRO A 134 34.21 -11.33 14.06
C PRO A 134 33.71 -10.87 12.69
N PHE A 135 32.68 -10.02 12.69
CA PHE A 135 32.00 -9.51 11.49
C PHE A 135 31.18 -10.53 10.67
N LEU A 136 30.93 -11.74 11.21
CA LEU A 136 30.04 -12.70 10.58
C LEU A 136 28.62 -12.12 10.44
N SER A 137 28.10 -12.13 9.22
CA SER A 137 26.79 -11.56 8.89
C SER A 137 25.64 -12.41 9.46
N ASN A 138 24.50 -11.78 9.74
CA ASN A 138 23.25 -12.50 10.02
C ASN A 138 22.82 -13.39 8.84
N PHE A 139 23.32 -13.11 7.63
CA PHE A 139 23.09 -13.97 6.47
C PHE A 139 23.82 -15.32 6.56
N ASP A 140 24.95 -15.36 7.26
CA ASP A 140 25.84 -16.53 7.32
C ASP A 140 25.62 -17.41 8.56
N ILE A 141 24.73 -16.97 9.47
CA ILE A 141 24.30 -17.75 10.64
C ILE A 141 22.81 -18.06 10.50
N ASN A 142 22.50 -19.34 10.47
CA ASN A 142 21.14 -19.86 10.36
C ASN A 142 20.76 -20.58 11.67
N TYR A 143 19.51 -20.43 12.09
CA TYR A 143 19.01 -20.99 13.33
C TYR A 143 17.90 -21.99 13.03
N VAL A 144 17.95 -23.15 13.66
CA VAL A 144 16.91 -24.18 13.61
C VAL A 144 16.42 -24.41 15.03
N LEU A 145 15.16 -24.09 15.28
CA LEU A 145 14.50 -24.35 16.55
C LEU A 145 13.56 -25.54 16.38
N VAL A 146 13.84 -26.63 17.08
CA VAL A 146 12.98 -27.82 17.11
C VAL A 146 12.25 -27.86 18.43
N SER A 147 10.92 -27.68 18.43
CA SER A 147 10.14 -27.71 19.66
C SER A 147 8.91 -28.61 19.56
N THR A 148 8.60 -29.36 20.61
CA THR A 148 7.33 -30.11 20.70
C THR A 148 6.12 -29.22 20.87
N ASP A 149 6.30 -28.03 21.44
CA ASP A 149 5.24 -27.04 21.63
C ASP A 149 5.74 -25.63 21.26
N PHE A 150 4.87 -24.85 20.63
CA PHE A 150 5.14 -23.46 20.26
C PHE A 150 4.08 -22.60 20.90
N ASN A 151 4.30 -22.27 22.17
CA ASN A 151 3.39 -21.41 22.91
C ASN A 151 3.45 -19.97 22.39
N THR A 152 2.50 -19.13 22.82
CA THR A 152 2.41 -17.71 22.43
C THR A 152 3.73 -16.97 22.63
N LEU A 153 4.43 -17.17 23.75
CA LEU A 153 5.67 -16.43 24.04
C LEU A 153 6.81 -16.85 23.13
N LEU A 154 6.94 -18.14 22.81
CA LEU A 154 7.95 -18.64 21.89
C LEU A 154 7.69 -18.14 20.47
N ASP A 155 6.43 -18.21 20.02
CA ASP A 155 6.02 -17.66 18.72
C ASP A 155 6.30 -16.16 18.62
N HIS A 156 5.90 -15.37 19.63
CA HIS A 156 6.18 -13.93 19.66
C HIS A 156 7.68 -13.63 19.74
N SER A 157 8.46 -14.46 20.45
CA SER A 157 9.91 -14.29 20.55
C SER A 157 10.59 -14.54 19.21
N VAL A 158 10.33 -15.70 18.57
CA VAL A 158 10.85 -16.02 17.23
C VAL A 158 10.48 -14.92 16.24
N SER A 159 9.21 -14.54 16.23
CA SER A 159 8.72 -13.52 15.31
C SER A 159 9.36 -12.17 15.52
N GLY A 160 9.54 -11.73 16.77
CA GLY A 160 10.28 -10.50 17.07
C GLY A 160 11.65 -10.52 16.40
N GLN A 161 12.39 -11.61 16.52
CA GLN A 161 13.74 -11.73 15.98
C GLN A 161 13.80 -11.78 14.45
N ILE A 162 12.84 -12.46 13.81
CA ILE A 162 12.74 -12.45 12.35
C ILE A 162 12.39 -11.03 11.86
N LEU A 163 11.49 -10.33 12.55
CA LEU A 163 10.96 -9.05 12.08
C LEU A 163 11.86 -7.85 12.38
N THR A 164 12.55 -7.83 13.52
CA THR A 164 13.41 -6.72 13.95
C THR A 164 14.89 -6.95 13.61
N GLU A 165 15.41 -8.17 13.80
CA GLU A 165 16.84 -8.47 13.61
C GLU A 165 17.13 -9.13 12.24
N ASN A 166 16.08 -9.35 11.42
CA ASN A 166 16.15 -10.03 10.13
C ASN A 166 16.89 -11.37 10.18
N MET A 167 16.69 -12.12 11.26
CA MET A 167 17.34 -13.41 11.46
C MET A 167 16.73 -14.52 10.62
N ASN A 168 17.59 -15.43 10.16
CA ASN A 168 17.19 -16.64 9.46
C ASN A 168 16.86 -17.74 10.49
N ILE A 169 15.58 -17.91 10.83
CA ILE A 169 15.12 -18.92 11.80
C ILE A 169 14.15 -19.88 11.12
N LEU A 170 14.36 -21.18 11.31
CA LEU A 170 13.48 -22.27 10.90
C LEU A 170 12.88 -22.94 12.14
N CYS A 171 11.55 -22.95 12.22
CA CYS A 171 10.82 -23.57 13.32
C CYS A 171 10.27 -24.93 12.90
N LEU A 172 10.60 -25.98 13.65
CA LEU A 172 10.24 -27.36 13.35
C LEU A 172 9.55 -28.01 14.55
N LYS A 173 8.52 -28.81 14.28
CA LYS A 173 7.84 -29.67 15.25
C LYS A 173 8.14 -31.14 14.96
N PRO A 174 8.60 -31.94 15.93
CA PRO A 174 8.80 -33.36 15.70
C PRO A 174 7.46 -34.09 15.58
N VAL A 175 7.28 -34.90 14.53
CA VAL A 175 6.14 -35.81 14.39
C VAL A 175 6.49 -37.13 15.05
N ILE A 176 5.73 -37.48 16.07
CA ILE A 176 6.01 -38.60 16.96
C ILE A 176 4.90 -39.63 16.83
N GLU A 177 5.25 -40.85 16.43
CA GLU A 177 4.35 -42.00 16.40
C GLU A 177 4.97 -43.17 17.18
N ASN A 178 4.21 -43.83 18.05
CA ASN A 178 4.68 -44.95 18.87
C ASN A 178 6.02 -44.66 19.60
N GLU A 179 6.16 -43.45 20.15
CA GLU A 179 7.37 -42.93 20.82
C GLU A 179 8.63 -42.79 19.92
N GLN A 180 8.47 -42.92 18.60
CA GLN A 180 9.54 -42.71 17.62
C GLN A 180 9.31 -41.41 16.84
N ILE A 181 10.41 -40.71 16.58
CA ILE A 181 10.40 -39.52 15.71
C ILE A 181 10.47 -40.00 14.26
N LEU A 182 9.46 -39.67 13.47
CA LEU A 182 9.39 -40.05 12.06
C LEU A 182 10.00 -38.97 11.16
N ASN A 183 9.58 -37.72 11.37
CA ASN A 183 10.00 -36.57 10.60
C ASN A 183 9.83 -35.27 11.43
N LEU A 184 10.19 -34.15 10.82
CA LEU A 184 9.97 -32.81 11.34
C LEU A 184 8.93 -32.11 10.46
N GLU A 185 7.93 -31.49 11.06
CA GLU A 185 6.95 -30.64 10.39
C GLU A 185 7.32 -29.18 10.55
N LEU A 186 7.21 -28.41 9.47
CA LEU A 186 7.38 -26.96 9.51
C LEU A 186 6.30 -26.27 10.35
N HIS A 187 6.72 -25.47 11.34
CA HIS A 187 5.85 -24.59 12.11
C HIS A 187 5.98 -23.14 11.65
N PHE A 188 4.84 -22.51 11.36
CA PHE A 188 4.78 -21.07 11.09
C PHE A 188 4.38 -20.34 12.38
N PRO A 189 5.22 -19.43 12.89
CA PRO A 189 4.89 -18.67 14.09
C PRO A 189 3.57 -17.90 13.97
N SER A 190 2.72 -18.01 15.00
CA SER A 190 1.39 -17.40 15.07
C SER A 190 1.34 -16.22 16.05
N SER A 191 2.21 -15.24 15.86
CA SER A 191 2.41 -14.10 16.77
C SER A 191 1.75 -12.79 16.33
N TRP A 192 1.26 -12.72 15.10
CA TRP A 192 0.65 -11.51 14.54
C TRP A 192 -0.87 -11.62 14.60
N SER A 193 -1.51 -10.57 15.10
CA SER A 193 -2.97 -10.42 15.01
C SER A 193 -3.30 -9.70 13.71
N ASP A 194 -4.07 -10.34 12.84
CA ASP A 194 -4.46 -9.73 11.56
C ASP A 194 -5.25 -8.42 11.82
N ILE A 195 -4.83 -7.34 11.17
CA ILE A 195 -5.45 -6.00 11.28
C ILE A 195 -6.17 -5.57 10.00
N GLY A 196 -6.13 -6.38 8.94
CA GLY A 196 -7.02 -6.25 7.80
C GLY A 196 -6.64 -5.19 6.79
N GLN A 197 -5.42 -4.69 6.86
CA GLN A 197 -5.01 -3.56 6.05
C GLN A 197 -4.50 -4.04 4.69
N THR A 198 -5.12 -3.52 3.63
CA THR A 198 -4.72 -3.75 2.23
C THR A 198 -3.99 -2.55 1.63
N GLU A 199 -4.20 -1.36 2.21
CA GLU A 199 -3.60 -0.07 1.85
C GLU A 199 -3.14 0.65 3.11
N LEU A 200 -2.27 1.65 2.95
CA LEU A 200 -1.93 2.55 4.05
C LEU A 200 -3.09 3.53 4.32
N PRO A 201 -3.47 3.72 5.60
CA PRO A 201 -4.35 4.83 5.97
C PRO A 201 -3.75 6.19 5.61
N GLU A 202 -4.61 7.20 5.43
CA GLU A 202 -4.21 8.56 4.98
C GLU A 202 -3.08 9.18 5.83
N ASP A 203 -3.14 9.00 7.15
CA ASP A 203 -2.16 9.54 8.10
C ASP A 203 -0.97 8.60 8.37
N ALA A 204 -0.78 7.53 7.58
CA ALA A 204 0.27 6.55 7.82
C ALA A 204 1.67 7.07 7.49
N LEU A 205 1.79 8.04 6.58
CA LEU A 205 3.07 8.64 6.19
C LEU A 205 3.15 10.08 6.70
N VAL A 206 3.76 10.26 7.87
CA VAL A 206 3.96 11.56 8.51
C VAL A 206 5.37 12.06 8.25
N GLY A 207 5.52 13.35 7.96
CA GLY A 207 6.80 13.92 7.57
C GLY A 207 7.12 15.28 8.16
N ILE A 208 8.39 15.65 8.06
CA ILE A 208 8.96 16.97 8.36
C ILE A 208 9.93 17.37 7.24
N SER A 209 10.04 18.66 6.94
CA SER A 209 11.03 19.17 5.99
C SER A 209 12.15 19.92 6.70
N MET A 210 13.39 19.49 6.45
CA MET A 210 14.60 20.24 6.80
C MET A 210 14.89 21.25 5.69
N LEU A 211 14.83 22.54 5.99
CA LEU A 211 15.13 23.64 5.08
C LEU A 211 16.57 24.08 5.23
N LEU A 212 17.26 24.27 4.11
CA LEU A 212 18.69 24.58 4.07
C LEU A 212 18.90 25.97 3.49
N TYR A 213 19.52 26.84 4.25
CA TYR A 213 19.81 28.22 3.90
C TYR A 213 21.31 28.39 3.72
N GLU A 214 21.69 29.21 2.73
CA GLU A 214 23.08 29.60 2.55
C GLU A 214 23.56 30.40 3.76
N LYS A 215 24.75 30.06 4.26
CA LYS A 215 25.36 30.78 5.37
C LYS A 215 25.95 32.09 4.89
N THR A 216 26.00 33.07 5.79
CA THR A 216 26.56 34.39 5.50
C THR A 216 28.07 34.38 5.22
N ASP A 217 28.77 33.35 5.68
CA ASP A 217 30.24 33.33 5.71
C ASP A 217 30.86 32.54 4.54
N PHE A 218 30.08 31.81 3.74
CA PHE A 218 30.58 30.98 2.63
C PHE A 218 29.52 30.86 1.53
N GLU A 219 29.97 30.83 0.27
CA GLU A 219 29.09 30.70 -0.90
C GLU A 219 28.90 29.24 -1.29
N LEU A 220 27.76 28.89 -1.88
CA LEU A 220 27.50 27.55 -2.41
C LEU A 220 28.50 27.08 -3.48
N THR A 221 29.27 28.00 -4.08
CA THR A 221 30.31 27.67 -5.05
C THR A 221 31.61 27.19 -4.41
N ASP A 222 31.77 27.39 -3.10
CA ASP A 222 32.98 27.02 -2.36
C ASP A 222 33.12 25.50 -2.15
N PHE A 223 32.07 24.72 -2.40
CA PHE A 223 32.05 23.27 -2.22
C PHE A 223 31.12 22.55 -3.18
N ASP A 224 31.27 21.21 -3.28
CA ASP A 224 30.33 20.37 -4.02
C ASP A 224 29.04 20.15 -3.22
N TYR A 225 28.18 21.15 -3.30
CA TYR A 225 26.87 21.19 -2.68
C TYR A 225 26.01 19.95 -2.97
N GLN A 226 26.06 19.41 -4.19
CA GLN A 226 25.27 18.21 -4.54
C GLN A 226 25.77 16.97 -3.80
N THR A 227 27.09 16.81 -3.69
CA THR A 227 27.69 15.71 -2.92
C THR A 227 27.36 15.82 -1.44
N VAL A 228 27.41 17.02 -0.85
CA VAL A 228 27.02 17.26 0.55
C VAL A 228 25.56 16.82 0.80
N LEU A 229 24.62 17.23 -0.06
CA LEU A 229 23.22 16.82 0.08
C LEU A 229 23.02 15.30 -0.09
N ASN A 230 23.78 14.68 -1.00
CA ASN A 230 23.71 13.23 -1.19
C ASN A 230 24.18 12.48 0.05
N ILE A 231 25.28 12.90 0.68
CA ILE A 231 25.78 12.33 1.92
C ILE A 231 24.73 12.46 3.03
N ALA A 232 24.10 13.63 3.17
CA ALA A 232 23.05 13.83 4.16
C ALA A 232 21.86 12.88 3.96
N CYS A 233 21.37 12.72 2.72
CA CYS A 233 20.32 11.74 2.40
C CYS A 233 20.74 10.30 2.73
N ASP A 234 22.00 9.94 2.47
CA ASP A 234 22.51 8.61 2.77
C ASP A 234 22.63 8.37 4.29
N LEU A 235 23.01 9.38 5.07
CA LEU A 235 23.02 9.33 6.54
C LEU A 235 21.61 9.09 7.11
N VAL A 236 20.60 9.81 6.59
CA VAL A 236 19.19 9.61 6.98
C VAL A 236 18.75 8.17 6.68
N ALA A 237 19.03 7.66 5.48
CA ALA A 237 18.65 6.30 5.10
C ALA A 237 19.36 5.24 5.95
N GLN A 238 20.66 5.43 6.24
CA GLN A 238 21.42 4.52 7.10
C GLN A 238 20.91 4.50 8.55
N ASP A 239 20.68 5.67 9.14
CA ASP A 239 20.15 5.77 10.52
C ASP A 239 18.75 5.16 10.59
N SER A 240 17.94 5.37 9.54
CA SER A 240 16.63 4.73 9.44
C SER A 240 16.71 3.21 9.44
N SER A 241 17.65 2.63 8.68
CA SER A 241 17.89 1.19 8.67
C SER A 241 18.39 0.68 10.02
N GLN A 242 19.27 1.42 10.69
CA GLN A 242 19.78 1.05 12.02
C GLN A 242 18.67 0.97 13.07
N PHE A 243 17.67 1.86 12.99
CA PHE A 243 16.53 1.89 13.91
C PHE A 243 15.32 1.09 13.43
N ASN A 244 15.44 0.28 12.35
CA ASN A 244 14.34 -0.46 11.75
C ASN A 244 13.09 0.39 11.43
N ALA A 245 13.32 1.68 11.12
CA ALA A 245 12.25 2.56 10.69
C ALA A 245 11.81 2.20 9.26
N SER A 246 10.61 2.65 8.88
CA SER A 246 10.10 2.53 7.50
C SER A 246 9.64 3.90 7.03
N GLY A 247 9.98 4.24 5.79
CA GLY A 247 9.77 5.60 5.29
C GLY A 247 10.54 5.89 4.01
N PHE A 248 10.56 7.18 3.66
CA PHE A 248 11.27 7.69 2.50
C PHE A 248 11.64 9.17 2.71
N LEU A 249 12.55 9.65 1.88
CA LEU A 249 12.91 11.06 1.81
C LEU A 249 12.83 11.57 0.37
N VAL A 250 12.61 12.87 0.24
CA VAL A 250 12.64 13.63 -1.01
C VAL A 250 13.61 14.80 -0.83
N LEU A 251 14.67 14.80 -1.62
CA LEU A 251 15.59 15.92 -1.75
C LEU A 251 15.07 16.84 -2.87
N TRP A 252 14.95 18.13 -2.57
CA TRP A 252 14.42 19.10 -3.52
C TRP A 252 15.19 20.42 -3.45
N LYS A 253 15.18 21.16 -4.56
CA LYS A 253 15.63 22.56 -4.64
C LYS A 253 14.42 23.48 -4.53
N ASN A 254 14.63 24.65 -3.90
CA ASN A 254 13.61 25.68 -3.83
C ASN A 254 13.31 26.22 -5.25
N GLY A 255 12.05 26.14 -5.66
CA GLY A 255 11.52 26.62 -6.92
C GLY A 255 10.95 28.04 -6.86
N LEU A 256 10.74 28.59 -5.65
CA LEU A 256 10.23 29.94 -5.43
C LEU A 256 11.36 30.98 -5.50
N VAL A 257 11.11 32.04 -6.26
CA VAL A 257 12.12 33.06 -6.60
C VAL A 257 12.01 34.31 -5.70
N ASN A 258 10.82 34.59 -5.16
CA ASN A 258 10.49 35.90 -4.57
C ASN A 258 9.69 35.83 -3.25
N ALA A 259 9.47 34.64 -2.68
CA ALA A 259 9.03 34.59 -1.29
C ALA A 259 10.24 34.96 -0.44
N ASN A 260 10.05 35.54 0.74
CA ASN A 260 11.14 35.75 1.72
C ASN A 260 11.82 34.43 2.18
N SER A 261 11.64 33.30 1.47
CA SER A 261 12.31 32.04 1.71
C SER A 261 13.66 32.02 1.00
N THR A 262 14.69 32.26 1.80
CA THR A 262 16.11 32.23 1.41
C THR A 262 16.69 30.80 1.35
N ASN A 263 15.86 29.75 1.48
CA ASN A 263 16.36 28.38 1.46
C ASN A 263 16.73 27.97 0.02
N VAL A 264 17.83 27.25 -0.12
CA VAL A 264 18.39 26.80 -1.41
C VAL A 264 17.96 25.38 -1.75
N ALA A 265 17.66 24.57 -0.73
CA ALA A 265 17.07 23.24 -0.83
C ALA A 265 16.30 22.86 0.43
N GLY A 266 15.66 21.70 0.37
CA GLY A 266 15.25 20.99 1.55
C GLY A 266 15.26 19.48 1.38
N ILE A 267 15.18 18.80 2.51
CA ILE A 267 15.01 17.35 2.62
C ILE A 267 13.70 17.11 3.35
N SER A 268 12.67 16.67 2.61
CA SER A 268 11.44 16.17 3.22
C SER A 268 11.63 14.71 3.63
N ILE A 269 11.33 14.38 4.87
CA ILE A 269 11.51 13.04 5.44
C ILE A 269 10.16 12.57 5.93
N TYR A 270 9.71 11.42 5.44
CA TYR A 270 8.45 10.79 5.85
C TYR A 270 8.74 9.45 6.52
N THR A 271 8.07 9.19 7.64
CA THR A 271 8.16 7.93 8.39
C THR A 271 6.78 7.35 8.63
N MET A 272 6.74 6.04 8.88
CA MET A 272 5.51 5.36 9.22
C MET A 272 4.98 5.81 10.59
N ASN A 273 3.74 6.30 10.61
CA ASN A 273 2.98 6.60 11.82
C ASN A 273 2.28 5.31 12.30
N PRO A 274 2.75 4.67 13.39
CA PRO A 274 2.13 3.43 13.87
C PRO A 274 0.77 3.63 14.54
N PHE A 275 0.41 4.85 14.95
CA PHE A 275 -0.77 5.13 15.76
C PHE A 275 -2.08 5.11 14.96
N VAL A 276 -2.02 5.20 13.63
CA VAL A 276 -3.21 5.18 12.78
C VAL A 276 -3.80 3.77 12.60
N PHE A 277 -2.99 2.73 12.74
CA PHE A 277 -3.35 1.39 12.30
C PHE A 277 -4.39 0.71 13.17
N LEU A 278 -4.29 0.82 14.49
CA LEU A 278 -5.23 0.21 15.43
C LEU A 278 -6.65 0.85 15.31
N PRO A 279 -6.81 2.18 15.35
CA PRO A 279 -8.10 2.82 15.09
C PRO A 279 -8.67 2.48 13.71
N HIS A 280 -7.82 2.37 12.69
CA HIS A 280 -8.25 1.98 11.36
C HIS A 280 -8.81 0.54 11.32
N ALA A 281 -8.14 -0.41 11.98
CA ALA A 281 -8.62 -1.79 12.10
C ALA A 281 -9.98 -1.88 12.82
N GLU A 282 -10.21 -1.03 13.82
CA GLU A 282 -11.50 -0.93 14.51
C GLU A 282 -12.61 -0.41 13.60
N LYS A 283 -12.32 0.63 12.81
CA LYS A 283 -13.27 1.15 11.80
C LYS A 283 -13.63 0.07 10.76
N LEU A 284 -12.70 -0.81 10.42
CA LEU A 284 -12.92 -1.96 9.55
C LEU A 284 -13.67 -3.12 10.23
N GLY A 285 -13.91 -3.05 11.54
CA GLY A 285 -14.64 -4.08 12.29
C GLY A 285 -13.84 -5.35 12.57
N PHE A 286 -12.52 -5.27 12.62
CA PHE A 286 -11.68 -6.43 12.93
C PHE A 286 -11.88 -6.90 14.39
N PRO A 287 -11.89 -8.22 14.65
CA PRO A 287 -12.17 -8.79 15.97
C PRO A 287 -10.97 -8.64 16.92
N LEU A 288 -10.80 -7.43 17.47
CA LEU A 288 -9.72 -7.09 18.39
C LEU A 288 -10.10 -7.37 19.86
N ASN A 289 -9.11 -7.66 20.71
CA ASN A 289 -9.35 -7.90 22.13
C ASN A 289 -9.74 -6.60 22.87
N GLU A 290 -11.04 -6.40 23.09
CA GLU A 290 -11.59 -5.21 23.75
C GLU A 290 -11.12 -5.01 25.19
N ASN A 291 -10.69 -6.07 25.86
CA ASN A 291 -10.24 -6.04 27.25
C ASN A 291 -8.77 -5.62 27.42
N SER A 292 -8.03 -5.42 26.32
CA SER A 292 -6.61 -5.02 26.39
C SER A 292 -6.47 -3.58 26.92
N ALA A 293 -5.76 -3.42 28.04
CA ALA A 293 -5.48 -2.11 28.63
C ALA A 293 -4.64 -1.22 27.69
N LEU A 294 -3.67 -1.81 26.98
CA LEU A 294 -2.86 -1.08 26.01
C LEU A 294 -3.70 -0.60 24.82
N ARG A 295 -4.61 -1.46 24.32
CA ARG A 295 -5.55 -1.08 23.26
C ARG A 295 -6.39 0.12 23.70
N LYS A 296 -7.03 0.04 24.87
CA LYS A 296 -7.88 1.12 25.41
C LYS A 296 -7.10 2.44 25.49
N TYR A 297 -5.91 2.41 26.06
CA TYR A 297 -5.05 3.59 26.15
C TYR A 297 -4.71 4.19 24.77
N LEU A 298 -4.32 3.37 23.80
CA LEU A 298 -3.96 3.85 22.46
C LEU A 298 -5.16 4.41 21.70
N VAL A 299 -6.33 3.78 21.82
CA VAL A 299 -7.56 4.25 21.19
C VAL A 299 -8.01 5.57 21.82
N GLU A 300 -7.96 5.69 23.14
CA GLU A 300 -8.27 6.95 23.86
C GLU A 300 -7.27 8.05 23.47
N PHE A 301 -5.96 7.73 23.47
CA PHE A 301 -4.91 8.67 23.08
C PHE A 301 -5.12 9.24 21.67
N VAL A 302 -5.45 8.39 20.70
CA VAL A 302 -5.74 8.82 19.32
C VAL A 302 -7.11 9.50 19.23
N GLY A 303 -8.11 9.05 19.98
CA GLY A 303 -9.43 9.67 20.03
C GLY A 303 -9.38 11.13 20.50
N ASP A 304 -8.55 11.42 21.50
CA ASP A 304 -8.40 12.76 22.07
C ASP A 304 -7.53 13.69 21.20
N ARG A 305 -6.59 13.13 20.42
CA ARG A 305 -5.52 13.91 19.74
C ARG A 305 -5.53 13.83 18.22
N GLY A 306 -6.36 12.96 17.63
CA GLY A 306 -6.36 12.67 16.20
C GLY A 306 -5.36 11.60 15.79
N THR A 307 -5.52 11.08 14.57
CA THR A 307 -4.72 9.99 13.99
C THR A 307 -3.34 10.42 13.52
N TRP A 308 -3.17 11.69 13.17
CA TRP A 308 -1.87 12.26 12.85
C TRP A 308 -1.03 12.42 14.12
N GLN A 309 -0.16 11.43 14.35
CA GLN A 309 0.75 11.37 15.47
C GLN A 309 2.18 11.18 14.97
N GLU A 310 3.11 11.95 15.52
CA GLU A 310 4.51 11.92 15.11
C GLU A 310 5.29 10.93 15.97
N PRO A 311 5.83 9.84 15.40
CA PRO A 311 6.70 8.96 16.16
C PRO A 311 8.03 9.68 16.45
N GLY A 312 8.62 9.43 17.61
CA GLY A 312 9.90 10.05 17.99
C GLY A 312 11.06 9.75 17.01
N SER A 313 10.94 8.67 16.22
CA SER A 313 11.88 8.33 15.16
C SER A 313 11.93 9.40 14.05
N LEU A 314 10.83 10.11 13.78
CA LEU A 314 10.77 11.19 12.79
C LEU A 314 11.82 12.28 13.07
N TYR A 315 12.02 12.59 14.35
CA TYR A 315 13.01 13.58 14.81
C TYR A 315 14.37 12.95 15.15
N GLY A 316 14.42 11.66 15.46
CA GLY A 316 15.64 10.96 15.84
C GLY A 316 16.56 10.66 14.66
N ILE A 317 15.98 10.11 13.59
CA ILE A 317 16.68 9.67 12.38
C ILE A 317 17.50 10.79 11.71
N PRO A 318 16.99 12.02 11.50
CA PRO A 318 17.74 13.03 10.76
C PRO A 318 18.89 13.67 11.51
N LYS A 319 19.06 13.43 12.83
CA LYS A 319 20.00 14.21 13.66
C LYS A 319 21.44 14.18 13.16
N ARG A 320 21.94 13.03 12.69
CA ARG A 320 23.31 12.91 12.19
C ARG A 320 23.50 13.68 10.89
N ALA A 321 22.50 13.62 10.00
CA ALA A 321 22.49 14.42 8.77
C ALA A 321 22.40 15.92 9.07
N GLU A 322 21.57 16.32 10.04
CA GLU A 322 21.46 17.71 10.50
C GLU A 322 22.81 18.22 11.05
N MET A 323 23.49 17.43 11.90
CA MET A 323 24.81 17.78 12.44
C MET A 323 25.85 17.97 11.32
N TYR A 324 25.85 17.10 10.32
CA TYR A 324 26.72 17.22 9.16
C TYR A 324 26.39 18.46 8.31
N LEU A 325 25.11 18.69 8.02
CA LEU A 325 24.65 19.82 7.21
C LEU A 325 24.88 21.17 7.89
N LYS A 326 24.88 21.24 9.22
CA LYS A 326 25.19 22.47 9.99
C LYS A 326 26.59 23.00 9.75
N GLU A 327 27.51 22.22 9.18
CA GLU A 327 28.81 22.73 8.75
C GLU A 327 28.64 23.66 7.53
N TYR A 328 27.72 23.34 6.63
CA TYR A 328 27.55 23.96 5.30
C TYR A 328 26.36 24.92 5.20
N PHE A 329 25.31 24.75 6.01
CA PHE A 329 24.05 25.50 5.91
C PHE A 329 23.54 25.97 7.26
N ASP A 330 22.73 27.03 7.23
CA ASP A 330 21.79 27.33 8.30
C ASP A 330 20.54 26.46 8.09
N ILE A 331 20.04 25.83 9.16
CA ILE A 331 18.98 24.83 9.08
C ILE A 331 17.77 25.29 9.87
N GLU A 332 16.60 25.25 9.23
CA GLU A 332 15.30 25.37 9.89
C GLU A 332 14.42 24.15 9.59
N TRP A 333 13.46 23.89 10.47
CA TRP A 333 12.50 22.80 10.30
C TRP A 333 11.11 23.38 10.03
N GLU A 334 10.46 22.89 8.97
CA GLU A 334 9.04 23.14 8.77
C GLU A 334 8.21 22.34 9.79
N ARG A 335 6.95 22.75 9.91
CA ARG A 335 5.96 21.99 10.68
C ARG A 335 5.81 20.59 10.05
N SER A 336 5.41 19.65 10.89
CA SER A 336 5.03 18.33 10.40
C SER A 336 3.85 18.43 9.42
N SER A 337 3.74 17.41 8.57
CA SER A 337 2.64 17.22 7.63
C SER A 337 2.44 15.71 7.37
N THR A 338 1.50 15.37 6.49
CA THR A 338 1.35 14.03 5.93
C THR A 338 1.69 14.05 4.44
N TRP A 339 2.07 12.88 3.89
CA TRP A 339 2.34 12.77 2.45
C TRP A 339 1.15 13.25 1.61
N ILE A 340 -0.07 12.92 2.01
CA ILE A 340 -1.29 13.30 1.28
C ILE A 340 -1.43 14.81 1.24
N VAL A 341 -1.38 15.47 2.42
CA VAL A 341 -1.48 16.93 2.53
C VAL A 341 -0.41 17.62 1.68
N ASP A 342 0.85 17.17 1.79
CA ASP A 342 1.96 17.76 1.04
C ASP A 342 1.82 17.56 -0.47
N SER A 343 1.44 16.35 -0.90
CA SER A 343 1.31 16.04 -2.33
C SER A 343 0.15 16.77 -3.03
N GLU A 344 -0.85 17.22 -2.29
CA GLU A 344 -2.01 17.97 -2.78
C GLU A 344 -1.85 19.49 -2.65
N ASP A 345 -0.90 19.95 -1.84
CA ASP A 345 -0.67 21.38 -1.58
C ASP A 345 0.01 22.07 -2.78
N TYR A 346 -0.61 23.17 -3.22
CA TYR A 346 -0.14 23.93 -4.39
C TYR A 346 1.18 24.65 -4.15
N LEU A 347 1.42 25.18 -2.95
CA LEU A 347 2.67 25.85 -2.61
C LEU A 347 3.80 24.84 -2.48
N TYR A 348 3.52 23.66 -1.93
CA TYR A 348 4.43 22.52 -1.91
C TYR A 348 4.84 22.14 -3.33
N ALA A 349 3.86 22.01 -4.24
CA ALA A 349 4.09 21.70 -5.65
C ALA A 349 4.92 22.77 -6.39
N LEU A 350 4.69 24.06 -6.12
CA LEU A 350 5.47 25.15 -6.71
C LEU A 350 6.90 25.24 -6.17
N ASN A 351 7.09 24.93 -4.88
CA ASN A 351 8.34 25.13 -4.18
C ASN A 351 9.34 23.99 -4.41
N ARG A 352 8.87 22.75 -4.60
CA ARG A 352 9.76 21.59 -4.48
C ARG A 352 10.17 21.02 -5.83
N CYS A 353 11.25 21.54 -6.41
CA CYS A 353 11.90 20.94 -7.57
C CYS A 353 12.63 19.65 -7.14
N VAL A 354 12.02 18.49 -7.36
CA VAL A 354 12.56 17.20 -6.89
C VAL A 354 13.87 16.85 -7.61
N LEU A 355 14.90 16.50 -6.82
CA LEU A 355 16.23 16.12 -7.32
C LEU A 355 16.51 14.64 -7.16
N LYS A 356 16.26 14.12 -5.96
CA LYS A 356 16.55 12.74 -5.56
C LYS A 356 15.50 12.30 -4.56
N TRP A 357 15.31 10.99 -4.46
CA TRP A 357 14.52 10.40 -3.40
C TRP A 357 15.19 9.10 -2.94
N ASN A 358 14.83 8.61 -1.76
CA ASN A 358 15.26 7.31 -1.27
C ASN A 358 14.21 6.73 -0.32
N SER A 359 14.10 5.41 -0.24
CA SER A 359 13.15 4.71 0.62
C SER A 359 13.78 3.53 1.35
N TRP A 360 13.32 3.25 2.56
CA TRP A 360 13.89 2.26 3.47
C TRP A 360 12.82 1.49 4.25
N GLY A 361 13.24 0.45 4.95
CA GLY A 361 12.34 -0.44 5.69
C GLY A 361 11.30 -1.10 4.79
N ALA A 362 10.10 -1.34 5.34
CA ALA A 362 9.00 -1.99 4.62
C ALA A 362 8.55 -1.19 3.38
N VAL A 363 8.58 0.15 3.44
CA VAL A 363 8.27 1.02 2.30
C VAL A 363 9.30 0.82 1.19
N GLY A 364 10.59 0.82 1.52
CA GLY A 364 11.66 0.60 0.55
C GLY A 364 11.61 -0.80 -0.07
N ASP A 365 11.35 -1.83 0.73
CA ASP A 365 11.20 -3.20 0.23
C ASP A 365 10.03 -3.32 -0.74
N TYR A 366 8.90 -2.69 -0.40
CA TYR A 366 7.73 -2.64 -1.27
C TYR A 366 8.04 -1.95 -2.60
N VAL A 367 8.66 -0.77 -2.58
CA VAL A 367 9.03 -0.02 -3.80
C VAL A 367 9.93 -0.85 -4.72
N ARG A 368 10.95 -1.50 -4.15
CA ARG A 368 11.88 -2.34 -4.91
C ARG A 368 11.15 -3.53 -5.53
N ASN A 369 10.36 -4.24 -4.73
CA ASN A 369 9.62 -5.41 -5.18
C ASN A 369 8.58 -5.05 -6.25
N PHE A 370 7.86 -3.94 -6.07
CA PHE A 370 6.89 -3.42 -7.04
C PHE A 370 7.56 -3.16 -8.39
N TYR A 371 8.66 -2.39 -8.42
CA TYR A 371 9.35 -2.04 -9.66
C TYR A 371 9.92 -3.26 -10.38
N LEU A 372 10.52 -4.19 -9.63
CA LEU A 372 11.16 -5.38 -10.19
C LEU A 372 10.17 -6.42 -10.73
N ARG A 373 8.92 -6.44 -10.24
CA ARG A 373 7.95 -7.51 -10.54
C ARG A 373 6.76 -7.08 -11.40
N SER A 374 6.28 -5.86 -11.27
CA SER A 374 5.08 -5.38 -11.97
C SER A 374 5.41 -5.03 -13.43
N ASN A 375 5.68 -6.06 -14.26
CA ASN A 375 6.10 -5.93 -15.65
C ASN A 375 5.09 -5.16 -16.50
N ASN A 376 3.79 -5.24 -16.18
CA ASN A 376 2.73 -4.56 -16.92
C ASN A 376 2.46 -3.13 -16.43
N TRP A 377 2.85 -2.78 -15.19
CA TRP A 377 2.58 -1.45 -14.63
C TRP A 377 3.46 -0.35 -15.23
N PHE A 378 4.73 -0.69 -15.50
CA PHE A 378 5.68 0.20 -16.15
C PHE A 378 5.95 -0.28 -17.57
N LYS A 379 5.65 0.56 -18.55
CA LYS A 379 5.96 0.29 -19.96
C LYS A 379 7.47 0.17 -20.15
N ASP A 380 7.90 -0.53 -21.20
CA ASP A 380 9.32 -0.69 -21.54
C ASP A 380 10.09 0.63 -21.61
N VAL A 381 9.42 1.71 -22.03
CA VAL A 381 10.00 3.06 -22.09
C VAL A 381 10.26 3.60 -20.68
N GLU A 382 9.33 3.41 -19.74
CA GLU A 382 9.50 3.82 -18.34
C GLU A 382 10.64 3.02 -17.67
N ARG A 383 10.76 1.71 -17.96
CA ARG A 383 11.85 0.86 -17.43
C ARG A 383 13.23 1.27 -17.92
N LYS A 384 13.32 2.01 -19.03
CA LYS A 384 14.58 2.54 -19.59
C LYS A 384 14.96 3.89 -19.01
N ILE A 385 14.12 4.51 -18.17
CA ILE A 385 14.45 5.76 -17.49
C ILE A 385 15.64 5.51 -16.56
N LYS A 386 16.64 6.42 -16.62
CA LYS A 386 17.84 6.33 -15.78
C LYS A 386 17.47 6.36 -14.30
N GLY A 387 18.13 5.49 -13.53
CA GLY A 387 17.92 5.33 -12.08
C GLY A 387 16.85 4.29 -11.70
N GLY A 388 16.02 3.82 -12.65
CA GLY A 388 14.98 2.82 -12.36
C GLY A 388 14.06 3.28 -11.21
N TYR A 389 13.84 2.43 -10.20
CA TYR A 389 13.04 2.80 -9.03
C TYR A 389 13.60 4.00 -8.24
N GLN A 390 14.89 4.33 -8.36
CA GLN A 390 15.49 5.51 -7.74
C GLN A 390 15.22 6.80 -8.52
N ASN A 391 14.63 6.72 -9.71
CA ASN A 391 14.11 7.89 -10.40
C ASN A 391 12.92 8.45 -9.60
N PRO A 392 12.92 9.74 -9.21
CA PRO A 392 11.84 10.30 -8.39
C PRO A 392 10.46 10.18 -9.03
N TYR A 393 10.36 10.31 -10.36
CA TYR A 393 9.08 10.19 -11.06
C TYR A 393 8.49 8.78 -10.94
N LEU A 394 9.30 7.73 -11.08
CA LEU A 394 8.84 6.35 -10.99
C LEU A 394 8.62 5.93 -9.54
N GLY A 395 9.53 6.32 -8.66
CA GLY A 395 9.49 6.00 -7.25
C GLY A 395 8.29 6.59 -6.52
N LEU A 396 8.05 7.89 -6.71
CA LEU A 396 6.93 8.58 -6.07
C LEU A 396 5.56 8.16 -6.64
N GLN A 397 5.50 7.63 -7.87
CA GLN A 397 4.28 6.97 -8.36
C GLN A 397 3.92 5.76 -7.50
N ILE A 398 4.91 4.96 -7.10
CA ILE A 398 4.69 3.80 -6.23
C ILE A 398 4.30 4.26 -4.82
N ILE A 399 4.86 5.36 -4.33
CA ILE A 399 4.45 5.95 -3.04
C ILE A 399 3.00 6.45 -3.09
N ASN A 400 2.57 7.11 -4.16
CA ASN A 400 1.18 7.52 -4.34
C ASN A 400 0.23 6.32 -4.40
N TYR A 401 0.65 5.25 -5.07
CA TYR A 401 -0.11 4.00 -5.06
C TYR A 401 -0.24 3.43 -3.65
N LEU A 402 0.89 3.33 -2.94
CA LEU A 402 0.98 2.84 -1.57
C LEU A 402 0.11 3.64 -0.58
N ALA A 403 0.09 4.96 -0.73
CA ALA A 403 -0.66 5.90 0.11
C ALA A 403 -2.15 6.01 -0.27
N GLY A 404 -2.59 5.32 -1.34
CA GLY A 404 -3.98 5.35 -1.77
C GLY A 404 -4.43 6.72 -2.29
N THR A 405 -3.54 7.55 -2.85
CA THR A 405 -3.87 8.89 -3.40
C THR A 405 -4.48 8.81 -4.82
N ASN A 406 -5.14 7.70 -5.13
CA ASN A 406 -5.58 7.37 -6.49
C ASN A 406 -7.05 7.73 -6.69
N VAL A 407 -7.37 8.25 -7.88
CA VAL A 407 -8.75 8.64 -8.22
C VAL A 407 -9.65 7.41 -8.41
N PHE A 408 -9.22 6.44 -9.20
CA PHE A 408 -10.02 5.25 -9.54
C PHE A 408 -9.83 4.10 -8.56
N LYS A 409 -9.97 4.35 -7.25
CA LYS A 409 -9.90 3.29 -6.21
C LYS A 409 -10.83 2.13 -6.56
N GLY A 410 -10.35 0.90 -6.41
CA GLY A 410 -11.11 -0.31 -6.72
C GLY A 410 -11.46 -0.49 -8.21
N GLY A 411 -10.91 0.33 -9.12
CA GLY A 411 -11.24 0.32 -10.55
C GLY A 411 -12.64 0.87 -10.86
N TYR A 412 -13.22 1.68 -9.98
CA TYR A 412 -14.51 2.32 -10.24
C TYR A 412 -14.34 3.59 -11.08
N PHE A 413 -15.33 3.86 -11.93
CA PHE A 413 -15.42 5.08 -12.75
C PHE A 413 -16.79 5.74 -12.50
N ASN A 414 -16.98 6.28 -11.30
CA ASN A 414 -18.19 7.00 -10.91
C ASN A 414 -18.09 8.51 -11.18
N SER A 415 -19.13 9.27 -10.89
CA SER A 415 -19.22 10.71 -11.18
C SER A 415 -18.17 11.49 -10.39
N GLN A 416 -17.96 11.18 -9.11
CA GLN A 416 -16.95 11.84 -8.29
C GLN A 416 -15.53 11.56 -8.80
N GLN A 417 -15.22 10.31 -9.14
CA GLN A 417 -13.92 9.91 -9.65
C GLN A 417 -13.64 10.53 -11.02
N LEU A 418 -14.62 10.53 -11.93
CA LEU A 418 -14.47 11.16 -13.23
C LEU A 418 -14.34 12.69 -13.12
N PHE A 419 -15.04 13.31 -12.17
CA PHE A 419 -14.83 14.71 -11.84
C PHE A 419 -13.39 14.99 -11.37
N GLN A 420 -12.88 14.21 -10.42
CA GLN A 420 -11.49 14.35 -9.94
C GLN A 420 -10.46 14.11 -11.05
N PHE A 421 -10.69 13.13 -11.93
CA PHE A 421 -9.82 12.89 -13.09
C PHE A 421 -9.84 14.09 -14.06
N GLY A 422 -11.00 14.70 -14.28
CA GLY A 422 -11.10 15.94 -15.05
C GLY A 422 -10.34 17.10 -14.42
N LEU A 423 -10.39 17.26 -13.08
CA LEU A 423 -9.57 18.24 -12.36
C LEU A 423 -8.06 18.00 -12.55
N GLN A 424 -7.61 16.74 -12.50
CA GLN A 424 -6.21 16.40 -12.78
C GLN A 424 -5.77 16.81 -14.19
N ILE A 425 -6.61 16.56 -15.20
CA ILE A 425 -6.33 16.96 -16.59
C ILE A 425 -6.28 18.50 -16.71
N GLY A 426 -7.26 19.20 -16.11
CA GLY A 426 -7.30 20.67 -16.10
C GLY A 426 -6.06 21.27 -15.45
N ARG A 427 -5.69 20.77 -14.27
CA ARG A 427 -4.49 21.20 -13.53
C ARG A 427 -3.20 20.91 -14.31
N TYR A 428 -3.07 19.75 -14.93
CA TYR A 428 -1.92 19.41 -15.77
C TYR A 428 -1.82 20.30 -17.02
N ARG A 429 -2.94 20.57 -17.69
CA ARG A 429 -3.00 21.49 -18.85
C ARG A 429 -2.48 22.89 -18.46
N TYR A 430 -2.92 23.39 -17.32
CA TYR A 430 -2.43 24.66 -16.76
C TYR A 430 -0.93 24.62 -16.42
N ALA A 431 -0.44 23.52 -15.82
CA ALA A 431 0.97 23.35 -15.54
C ALA A 431 1.84 23.34 -16.81
N CYS A 432 1.39 22.67 -17.88
CA CYS A 432 2.05 22.70 -19.19
C CYS A 432 2.12 24.13 -19.76
N GLN A 433 1.01 24.86 -19.71
CA GLN A 433 0.95 26.26 -20.17
C GLN A 433 1.92 27.14 -19.38
N ASN A 434 1.95 27.00 -18.06
CA ASN A 434 2.87 27.74 -17.20
C ASN A 434 4.33 27.40 -17.51
N ALA A 435 4.66 26.11 -17.64
CA ALA A 435 6.01 25.67 -17.95
C ALA A 435 6.46 26.16 -19.33
N LYS A 436 5.65 26.05 -20.38
CA LYS A 436 5.99 26.55 -21.72
C LYS A 436 6.27 28.06 -21.77
N ASN A 437 5.52 28.85 -21.00
CA ASN A 437 5.67 30.29 -20.96
C ASN A 437 6.73 30.78 -19.95
N ALA A 438 7.23 29.90 -19.08
CA ALA A 438 8.21 30.25 -18.07
C ALA A 438 9.62 30.33 -18.65
N ILE A 439 10.35 31.36 -18.23
CA ILE A 439 11.76 31.60 -18.56
C ILE A 439 12.53 32.01 -17.31
N GLY A 440 13.84 31.78 -17.33
CA GLY A 440 14.74 32.13 -16.22
C GLY A 440 14.32 31.47 -14.92
N GLU A 441 14.31 32.25 -13.84
CA GLU A 441 14.02 31.75 -12.49
C GLU A 441 12.59 31.20 -12.32
N ARG A 442 11.59 31.72 -13.06
CA ARG A 442 10.20 31.21 -13.00
C ARG A 442 10.08 29.78 -13.52
N LEU A 443 11.03 29.33 -14.35
CA LEU A 443 11.04 27.99 -14.90
C LEU A 443 11.09 26.94 -13.79
N LYS A 444 11.86 27.17 -12.72
CA LYS A 444 12.01 26.23 -11.60
C LYS A 444 10.65 25.91 -10.97
N SER A 445 9.90 26.94 -10.57
CA SER A 445 8.54 26.76 -10.02
C SER A 445 7.57 26.11 -11.01
N ALA A 446 7.69 26.42 -12.30
CA ALA A 446 6.79 25.88 -13.30
C ALA A 446 7.09 24.40 -13.59
N GLU A 447 8.36 23.98 -13.61
CA GLU A 447 8.76 22.58 -13.72
C GLU A 447 8.42 21.78 -12.46
N ALA A 448 8.55 22.37 -11.27
CA ALA A 448 8.10 21.75 -10.03
C ALA A 448 6.59 21.47 -10.09
N LEU A 449 5.79 22.48 -10.45
CA LEU A 449 4.35 22.32 -10.62
C LEU A 449 4.01 21.26 -11.68
N LEU A 450 4.72 21.24 -12.81
CA LEU A 450 4.54 20.23 -13.85
C LEU A 450 4.80 18.80 -13.32
N PHE A 451 5.90 18.61 -12.59
CA PHE A 451 6.24 17.31 -11.99
C PHE A 451 5.15 16.83 -11.03
N TRP A 452 4.75 17.68 -10.06
CA TRP A 452 3.78 17.32 -9.03
C TRP A 452 2.35 17.15 -9.57
N THR A 453 2.01 17.81 -10.68
CA THR A 453 0.70 17.61 -11.35
C THR A 453 0.67 16.40 -12.26
N ALA A 454 1.78 16.03 -12.90
CA ALA A 454 1.90 14.82 -13.70
C ALA A 454 1.85 13.54 -12.85
N LEU A 455 2.37 13.59 -11.62
CA LEU A 455 2.53 12.44 -10.73
C LEU A 455 1.21 11.72 -10.35
N PRO A 456 0.12 12.40 -9.94
CA PRO A 456 -1.16 11.74 -9.71
C PRO A 456 -1.92 11.43 -11.01
N LEU A 457 -1.68 12.21 -12.08
CA LEU A 457 -2.36 12.02 -13.37
C LEU A 457 -1.92 10.72 -14.07
N VAL A 458 -0.64 10.37 -14.04
CA VAL A 458 -0.14 9.15 -14.70
C VAL A 458 -0.80 7.88 -14.16
N TYR A 459 -1.13 7.86 -12.86
CA TYR A 459 -1.87 6.74 -12.26
C TYR A 459 -3.24 6.59 -12.91
N SER A 460 -4.02 7.68 -12.95
CA SER A 460 -5.35 7.70 -13.55
C SER A 460 -5.32 7.31 -15.03
N LEU A 461 -4.27 7.72 -15.77
CA LEU A 461 -4.06 7.33 -17.16
C LEU A 461 -3.76 5.83 -17.31
N LYS A 462 -3.02 5.22 -16.36
CA LYS A 462 -2.73 3.78 -16.34
C LYS A 462 -4.01 2.98 -16.11
N GLU A 463 -4.82 3.34 -15.12
CA GLU A 463 -6.12 2.71 -14.85
C GLU A 463 -7.09 2.79 -16.04
N VAL A 464 -7.15 3.95 -16.71
CA VAL A 464 -7.94 4.08 -17.96
C VAL A 464 -7.40 3.15 -19.04
N GLY A 465 -6.07 3.07 -19.20
CA GLY A 465 -5.43 2.15 -20.14
C GLY A 465 -5.76 0.69 -19.86
N ASP A 466 -5.65 0.27 -18.60
CA ASP A 466 -5.94 -1.10 -18.16
C ASP A 466 -7.41 -1.45 -18.39
N ARG A 467 -8.33 -0.52 -18.10
CA ARG A 467 -9.75 -0.69 -18.38
C ARG A 467 -10.03 -0.85 -19.88
N VAL A 468 -9.36 -0.09 -20.74
CA VAL A 468 -9.50 -0.24 -22.21
C VAL A 468 -9.03 -1.62 -22.67
N VAL A 469 -7.96 -2.16 -22.09
CA VAL A 469 -7.47 -3.51 -22.41
C VAL A 469 -8.47 -4.59 -21.99
N GLN A 470 -9.14 -4.40 -20.86
CA GLN A 470 -10.13 -5.34 -20.31
C GLN A 470 -11.51 -5.29 -20.98
N SER A 471 -11.81 -4.19 -21.70
CA SER A 471 -13.12 -3.93 -22.30
C SER A 471 -13.06 -3.89 -23.83
N PRO A 472 -13.45 -4.99 -24.53
CA PRO A 472 -13.39 -5.08 -25.99
C PRO A 472 -14.25 -4.04 -26.73
N SER A 473 -15.24 -3.47 -26.04
CA SER A 473 -16.18 -2.49 -26.60
C SER A 473 -15.61 -1.07 -26.66
N ILE A 474 -14.52 -0.78 -25.95
CA ILE A 474 -13.89 0.54 -25.94
C ILE A 474 -12.87 0.63 -27.07
N ALA A 475 -12.93 1.71 -27.85
CA ALA A 475 -11.95 1.95 -28.90
C ALA A 475 -10.53 2.08 -28.32
N GLN A 476 -9.51 1.72 -29.11
CA GLN A 476 -8.11 1.79 -28.70
C GLN A 476 -7.75 3.14 -28.06
N CYS A 477 -7.05 3.08 -26.92
CA CYS A 477 -6.68 4.27 -26.15
C CYS A 477 -5.82 5.24 -26.96
N VAL A 478 -6.20 6.53 -26.92
CA VAL A 478 -5.39 7.62 -27.47
C VAL A 478 -4.27 7.94 -26.49
N ALA A 479 -3.04 8.06 -26.98
CA ALA A 479 -1.90 8.40 -26.13
C ALA A 479 -2.01 9.82 -25.55
N PHE A 480 -1.88 9.93 -24.22
CA PHE A 480 -1.84 11.21 -23.53
C PHE A 480 -0.43 11.84 -23.60
N PRO A 481 -0.29 13.14 -23.92
CA PRO A 481 1.01 13.82 -24.09
C PRO A 481 1.63 14.22 -22.73
N LEU A 482 1.98 13.22 -21.91
CA LEU A 482 2.53 13.45 -20.59
C LEU A 482 4.00 13.90 -20.64
N ALA A 483 4.35 14.95 -19.90
CA ALA A 483 5.67 15.54 -19.78
C ALA A 483 5.90 15.97 -18.32
N ILE A 484 7.14 15.85 -17.85
CA ILE A 484 7.54 16.21 -16.48
C ILE A 484 8.62 17.32 -16.44
N HIS A 485 9.17 17.68 -17.60
CA HIS A 485 10.08 18.81 -17.79
C HIS A 485 9.61 19.67 -18.95
N GLN A 486 9.98 20.95 -18.96
CA GLN A 486 9.56 21.89 -20.00
C GLN A 486 9.97 21.42 -21.40
N ILE A 487 11.16 20.86 -21.52
CA ILE A 487 11.73 20.36 -22.79
C ILE A 487 10.95 19.17 -23.38
N ASP A 488 10.25 18.41 -22.54
CA ASP A 488 9.49 17.23 -22.95
C ASP A 488 8.06 17.60 -23.40
N ILE A 489 7.62 18.85 -23.18
CA ILE A 489 6.29 19.29 -23.58
C ILE A 489 6.25 19.45 -25.11
N TYR A 490 5.36 18.70 -25.75
CA TYR A 490 5.09 18.82 -27.18
C TYR A 490 4.63 20.24 -27.56
N GLU A 491 5.04 20.73 -28.74
CA GLU A 491 4.58 22.03 -29.26
C GLU A 491 3.05 22.08 -29.45
N ASP A 492 2.45 20.95 -29.82
CA ASP A 492 1.01 20.77 -30.03
C ASP A 492 0.30 20.11 -28.82
N TYR A 493 0.83 20.25 -27.60
CA TYR A 493 0.30 19.57 -26.42
C TYR A 493 -1.20 19.85 -26.17
N GLU A 494 -1.65 21.09 -26.37
CA GLU A 494 -3.06 21.49 -26.24
C GLU A 494 -3.99 20.65 -27.14
N MET A 495 -3.63 20.52 -28.43
CA MET A 495 -4.39 19.73 -29.39
C MET A 495 -4.39 18.24 -29.02
N ARG A 496 -3.27 17.72 -28.53
CA ARG A 496 -3.16 16.31 -28.10
C ARG A 496 -3.98 16.02 -26.86
N ILE A 497 -3.98 16.91 -25.87
CA ILE A 497 -4.82 16.81 -24.67
C ILE A 497 -6.30 16.86 -25.08
N GLN A 498 -6.69 17.80 -25.95
CA GLN A 498 -8.07 17.88 -26.42
C GLN A 498 -8.50 16.62 -27.18
N LYS A 499 -7.63 16.07 -28.03
CA LYS A 499 -7.90 14.79 -28.72
C LYS A 499 -8.13 13.64 -27.75
N TYR A 500 -7.38 13.58 -26.65
CA TYR A 500 -7.60 12.60 -25.59
C TYR A 500 -8.96 12.80 -24.91
N ILE A 501 -9.31 14.04 -24.54
CA ILE A 501 -10.59 14.38 -23.92
C ILE A 501 -11.77 13.97 -24.82
N ASP A 502 -11.68 14.27 -26.12
CA ASP A 502 -12.72 13.93 -27.10
C ASP A 502 -12.91 12.41 -27.21
N TRP A 503 -11.80 11.67 -27.29
CA TRP A 503 -11.84 10.20 -27.27
C TRP A 503 -12.43 9.68 -25.96
N PHE A 504 -12.01 10.21 -24.82
CA PHE A 504 -12.47 9.75 -23.51
C PHE A 504 -13.98 9.97 -23.35
N GLN A 505 -14.51 11.13 -23.73
CA GLN A 505 -15.95 11.39 -23.68
C GLN A 505 -16.74 10.51 -24.66
N LYS A 506 -16.22 10.32 -25.87
CA LYS A 506 -16.94 9.61 -26.93
C LYS A 506 -16.90 8.10 -26.74
N ASP A 507 -15.71 7.54 -26.52
CA ASP A 507 -15.45 6.10 -26.62
C ASP A 507 -15.33 5.45 -25.23
N PHE A 508 -14.84 6.15 -24.20
CA PHE A 508 -14.71 5.59 -22.84
C PHE A 508 -15.95 5.81 -21.97
N ILE A 509 -16.43 7.07 -21.87
CA ILE A 509 -17.66 7.44 -21.13
C ILE A 509 -18.91 7.03 -21.92
N ASP A 510 -18.83 7.04 -23.25
CA ASP A 510 -19.98 7.03 -24.15
C ASP A 510 -20.98 8.15 -23.80
N ALA A 511 -20.62 9.38 -24.16
CA ALA A 511 -21.42 10.57 -23.88
C ALA A 511 -22.88 10.51 -24.39
N LYS A 512 -23.20 9.60 -25.34
CA LYS A 512 -24.58 9.41 -25.81
C LYS A 512 -25.42 8.68 -24.78
N THR A 513 -24.86 7.66 -24.12
CA THR A 513 -25.56 6.88 -23.08
C THR A 513 -25.35 7.47 -21.68
N ASN A 514 -24.25 8.19 -21.46
CA ASN A 514 -23.88 8.80 -20.17
C ASN A 514 -23.70 10.33 -20.25
N PRO A 515 -24.70 11.11 -20.72
CA PRO A 515 -24.55 12.54 -20.97
C PRO A 515 -24.23 13.35 -19.71
N THR A 516 -24.88 13.06 -18.58
CA THR A 516 -24.63 13.76 -17.30
C THR A 516 -23.19 13.62 -16.84
N VAL A 517 -22.66 12.39 -16.90
CA VAL A 517 -21.28 12.08 -16.48
C VAL A 517 -20.27 12.76 -17.41
N SER A 518 -20.55 12.77 -18.72
CA SER A 518 -19.72 13.48 -19.70
C SER A 518 -19.68 14.99 -19.44
N ILE A 519 -20.82 15.60 -19.05
CA ILE A 519 -20.88 17.03 -18.66
C ILE A 519 -20.06 17.27 -17.40
N ILE A 520 -20.19 16.43 -16.37
CA ILE A 520 -19.44 16.54 -15.10
C ILE A 520 -17.93 16.49 -15.37
N PHE A 521 -17.47 15.51 -16.14
CA PHE A 521 -16.06 15.39 -16.53
C PHE A 521 -15.55 16.65 -17.25
N ARG A 522 -16.34 17.18 -18.20
CA ARG A 522 -15.96 18.38 -18.96
C ARG A 522 -15.92 19.63 -18.10
N LEU A 523 -16.92 19.83 -17.23
CA LEU A 523 -16.96 20.95 -16.28
C LEU A 523 -15.72 20.95 -15.39
N ALA A 524 -15.29 19.79 -14.91
CA ALA A 524 -14.09 19.69 -14.07
C ALA A 524 -12.83 20.16 -14.81
N ILE A 525 -12.70 19.88 -16.11
CA ILE A 525 -11.54 20.32 -16.90
C ILE A 525 -11.59 21.82 -17.19
N ASP A 526 -12.72 22.29 -17.70
CA ASP A 526 -12.86 23.67 -18.18
C ASP A 526 -12.90 24.68 -17.02
N ASP A 527 -13.52 24.29 -15.90
CA ASP A 527 -13.71 25.14 -14.71
C ASP A 527 -12.79 24.74 -13.54
N PHE A 528 -11.72 23.96 -13.79
CA PHE A 528 -10.82 23.47 -12.75
C PHE A 528 -10.30 24.55 -11.77
N PRO A 529 -9.98 25.80 -12.19
CA PRO A 529 -9.47 26.81 -11.25
C PRO A 529 -10.51 27.21 -10.20
N TYR A 530 -11.80 27.09 -10.49
CA TYR A 530 -12.87 27.35 -9.53
C TYR A 530 -12.87 26.34 -8.38
N PHE A 531 -12.54 25.09 -8.68
CA PHE A 531 -12.51 23.98 -7.72
C PHE A 531 -11.17 23.84 -7.00
N ASP A 532 -10.14 24.56 -7.44
CA ASP A 532 -8.82 24.56 -6.82
C ASP A 532 -8.70 25.73 -5.83
N ASN A 533 -8.60 25.43 -4.54
CA ASN A 533 -8.53 26.47 -3.49
C ASN A 533 -7.40 27.48 -3.71
N SER A 534 -6.29 27.06 -4.32
CA SER A 534 -5.12 27.92 -4.52
C SER A 534 -5.24 28.79 -5.77
N LEU A 535 -6.06 28.36 -6.73
CA LEU A 535 -6.26 29.07 -8.01
C LEU A 535 -7.62 29.76 -8.12
N ARG A 536 -8.57 29.49 -7.21
CA ARG A 536 -9.91 30.09 -7.20
C ARG A 536 -9.85 31.61 -7.16
N GLY A 537 -8.87 32.17 -6.46
CA GLY A 537 -8.63 33.62 -6.40
C GLY A 537 -8.21 34.24 -7.74
N LEU A 538 -7.77 33.44 -8.72
CA LEU A 538 -7.44 33.90 -10.07
C LEU A 538 -8.66 33.97 -11.00
N VAL A 539 -9.79 33.37 -10.61
CA VAL A 539 -11.03 33.40 -11.38
C VAL A 539 -11.76 34.71 -11.12
N SER A 540 -12.16 35.42 -12.17
CA SER A 540 -12.86 36.70 -12.00
C SER A 540 -14.24 36.51 -11.37
N THR A 541 -14.74 37.52 -10.64
CA THR A 541 -16.09 37.47 -10.03
C THR A 541 -17.19 37.24 -11.07
N LYS A 542 -16.98 37.66 -12.32
CA LYS A 542 -17.91 37.41 -13.42
C LYS A 542 -17.92 35.93 -13.80
N GLU A 543 -16.75 35.34 -14.02
CA GLU A 543 -16.60 33.92 -14.36
C GLU A 543 -17.09 33.02 -13.24
N VAL A 544 -16.80 33.36 -11.97
CA VAL A 544 -17.34 32.66 -10.79
C VAL A 544 -18.87 32.55 -10.88
N LYS A 545 -19.56 33.66 -11.14
CA LYS A 545 -21.03 33.65 -11.27
C LYS A 545 -21.51 32.83 -12.47
N GLU A 546 -20.80 32.89 -13.59
CA GLU A 546 -21.14 32.09 -14.77
C GLU A 546 -20.98 30.58 -14.51
N ILE A 547 -19.94 30.18 -13.77
CA ILE A 547 -19.72 28.79 -13.33
C ILE A 547 -20.82 28.37 -12.37
N GLU A 548 -21.13 29.19 -11.37
CA GLU A 548 -22.16 28.91 -10.37
C GLU A 548 -23.54 28.68 -11.02
N VAL A 549 -23.91 29.54 -11.98
CA VAL A 549 -25.17 29.38 -12.74
C VAL A 549 -25.19 28.06 -13.52
N ARG A 550 -24.09 27.67 -14.17
CA ARG A 550 -24.01 26.40 -14.92
C ARG A 550 -24.12 25.18 -14.00
N LEU A 551 -23.42 25.19 -12.87
CA LEU A 551 -23.45 24.10 -11.88
C LEU A 551 -24.84 23.98 -11.26
N ALA A 552 -25.41 25.10 -10.80
CA ALA A 552 -26.73 25.13 -10.20
C ALA A 552 -27.81 24.65 -11.17
N PHE A 553 -27.72 25.05 -12.45
CA PHE A 553 -28.62 24.55 -13.50
C PHE A 553 -28.54 23.03 -13.67
N LEU A 554 -27.32 22.47 -13.70
CA LEU A 554 -27.13 21.02 -13.79
C LEU A 554 -27.72 20.30 -12.58
N VAL A 555 -27.43 20.79 -11.37
CA VAL A 555 -27.93 20.21 -10.11
C VAL A 555 -29.46 20.23 -10.08
N ARG A 556 -30.09 21.38 -10.28
CA ARG A 556 -31.56 21.50 -10.27
C ARG A 556 -32.21 20.57 -11.27
N THR A 557 -31.71 20.55 -12.50
CA THR A 557 -32.24 19.72 -13.57
C THR A 557 -32.17 18.23 -13.21
N LYS A 558 -31.02 17.76 -12.70
CA LYS A 558 -30.83 16.35 -12.40
C LYS A 558 -31.53 15.90 -11.13
N ILE A 559 -31.56 16.72 -10.08
CA ILE A 559 -32.34 16.43 -8.88
C ILE A 559 -33.82 16.34 -9.22
N LEU A 560 -34.36 17.27 -10.02
CA LEU A 560 -35.75 17.22 -10.46
C LEU A 560 -36.06 15.93 -11.25
N GLU A 561 -35.22 15.58 -12.22
CA GLU A 561 -35.35 14.33 -12.99
C GLU A 561 -35.38 13.10 -12.07
N ILE A 562 -34.43 13.00 -11.13
CA ILE A 562 -34.31 11.88 -10.20
C ILE A 562 -35.54 11.79 -9.28
N VAL A 563 -35.93 12.91 -8.68
CA VAL A 563 -37.07 12.95 -7.75
C VAL A 563 -38.35 12.51 -8.45
N LEU A 564 -38.65 13.08 -9.63
CA LEU A 564 -39.87 12.75 -10.37
C LEU A 564 -39.89 11.29 -10.86
N ASP A 565 -38.74 10.71 -11.16
CA ASP A 565 -38.63 9.29 -11.51
C ASP A 565 -38.88 8.39 -10.27
N ARG A 566 -38.19 8.67 -9.17
CA ARG A 566 -38.20 7.83 -7.96
C ARG A 566 -39.52 7.90 -7.19
N LEU A 567 -40.22 9.04 -7.23
CA LEU A 567 -41.55 9.21 -6.63
C LEU A 567 -42.62 8.30 -7.26
N LYS A 568 -42.40 7.75 -8.45
CA LYS A 568 -43.32 6.79 -9.09
C LYS A 568 -43.32 5.41 -8.41
N ASN A 569 -42.24 5.07 -7.69
CA ASN A 569 -42.10 3.81 -6.97
C ASN A 569 -41.50 4.06 -5.58
N ARG A 570 -42.28 4.73 -4.72
CA ARG A 570 -41.81 5.27 -3.43
C ARG A 570 -41.28 4.21 -2.49
N ASP A 571 -41.98 3.08 -2.38
CA ASP A 571 -41.64 2.02 -1.41
C ASP A 571 -40.27 1.40 -1.68
N ASN A 572 -39.88 1.29 -2.95
CA ASN A 572 -38.56 0.75 -3.35
C ASN A 572 -37.42 1.78 -3.31
N ASN A 573 -37.72 3.08 -3.17
CA ASN A 573 -36.73 4.17 -3.25
C ASN A 573 -36.66 5.01 -1.96
N LYS A 574 -37.16 4.48 -0.84
CA LYS A 574 -37.32 5.23 0.40
C LYS A 574 -36.02 5.89 0.89
N GLU A 575 -34.92 5.15 0.93
CA GLU A 575 -33.61 5.63 1.40
C GLU A 575 -33.09 6.80 0.53
N ILE A 576 -33.06 6.63 -0.79
CA ILE A 576 -32.64 7.69 -1.74
C ILE A 576 -33.55 8.93 -1.63
N LEU A 577 -34.86 8.73 -1.45
CA LEU A 577 -35.81 9.82 -1.28
C LEU A 577 -35.63 10.54 0.06
N GLU A 578 -35.24 9.83 1.13
CA GLU A 578 -34.93 10.43 2.43
C GLU A 578 -33.66 11.29 2.34
N ASP A 579 -32.61 10.81 1.68
CA ASP A 579 -31.38 11.56 1.42
C ASP A 579 -31.67 12.84 0.62
N LEU A 580 -32.42 12.71 -0.48
CA LEU A 580 -32.87 13.85 -1.29
C LEU A 580 -33.67 14.85 -0.47
N ASN A 581 -34.60 14.35 0.35
CA ASN A 581 -35.48 15.17 1.18
C ASN A 581 -34.69 15.99 2.21
N SER A 582 -33.68 15.36 2.83
CA SER A 582 -32.80 16.04 3.78
C SER A 582 -31.85 17.03 3.09
N ALA A 583 -31.35 16.71 1.90
CA ALA A 583 -30.30 17.49 1.25
C ALA A 583 -30.82 18.71 0.47
N TYR A 584 -32.01 18.63 -0.13
CA TYR A 584 -32.51 19.66 -1.07
C TYR A 584 -33.93 20.16 -0.80
N PHE A 585 -34.65 19.59 0.17
CA PHE A 585 -36.06 19.92 0.41
C PHE A 585 -36.41 20.23 1.87
N ASP A 586 -35.42 20.32 2.77
CA ASP A 586 -35.63 20.61 4.20
C ASP A 586 -36.71 19.73 4.86
N GLY A 587 -36.83 18.46 4.44
CA GLY A 587 -37.84 17.54 4.96
C GLY A 587 -39.22 17.63 4.29
N LEU A 588 -39.44 18.57 3.36
CA LEU A 588 -40.74 18.87 2.77
C LEU A 588 -41.11 18.03 1.53
N LEU A 589 -40.20 17.24 0.96
CA LEU A 589 -40.37 16.55 -0.32
C LEU A 589 -41.69 15.77 -0.43
N TYR A 590 -42.08 15.05 0.63
CA TYR A 590 -43.30 14.24 0.62
C TYR A 590 -44.60 15.04 0.68
N THR A 591 -44.51 16.33 1.03
CA THR A 591 -45.66 17.25 1.14
C THR A 591 -45.84 18.12 -0.11
N LEU A 592 -44.81 18.23 -0.95
CA LEU A 592 -44.83 19.03 -2.16
C LEU A 592 -45.57 18.31 -3.30
N LYS A 593 -46.34 19.07 -4.09
CA LYS A 593 -46.86 18.60 -5.38
C LYS A 593 -45.80 18.69 -6.47
N ASP A 594 -45.93 17.94 -7.55
CA ASP A 594 -44.96 17.89 -8.67
C ASP A 594 -44.54 19.28 -9.19
N GLY A 595 -45.48 20.22 -9.32
CA GLY A 595 -45.19 21.59 -9.76
C GLY A 595 -44.58 22.52 -8.69
N GLU A 596 -44.58 22.10 -7.42
CA GLU A 596 -43.98 22.80 -6.28
C GLU A 596 -42.54 22.34 -6.04
N ILE A 597 -42.19 21.10 -6.42
CA ILE A 597 -40.83 20.55 -6.34
C ILE A 597 -39.83 21.41 -7.14
N SER A 598 -40.15 21.74 -8.40
CA SER A 598 -39.29 22.60 -9.22
C SER A 598 -39.10 23.98 -8.60
N LYS A 599 -40.18 24.59 -8.09
CA LYS A 599 -40.12 25.92 -7.47
C LYS A 599 -39.27 25.94 -6.20
N HIS A 600 -39.29 24.85 -5.43
CA HIS A 600 -38.47 24.72 -4.25
C HIS A 600 -36.99 24.64 -4.61
N LEU A 601 -36.62 23.84 -5.61
CA LEU A 601 -35.24 23.77 -6.13
C LEU A 601 -34.77 25.10 -6.73
N ASP A 602 -35.65 25.82 -7.43
CA ASP A 602 -35.35 27.14 -8.00
C ASP A 602 -35.12 28.22 -6.92
N ALA A 603 -35.65 28.03 -5.71
CA ALA A 603 -35.47 28.96 -4.60
C ALA A 603 -34.10 28.83 -3.90
N ILE A 604 -33.40 27.70 -4.07
CA ILE A 604 -32.05 27.50 -3.50
C ILE A 604 -31.07 28.40 -4.26
N PRO A 605 -30.23 29.22 -3.60
CA PRO A 605 -29.26 30.08 -4.29
C PRO A 605 -28.21 29.29 -5.10
N ASP A 606 -27.79 29.82 -6.26
CA ASP A 606 -26.78 29.19 -7.13
C ASP A 606 -25.47 28.91 -6.41
N ALA A 607 -25.01 29.85 -5.58
CA ALA A 607 -23.79 29.71 -4.80
C ALA A 607 -23.84 28.49 -3.85
N VAL A 608 -24.99 28.23 -3.22
CA VAL A 608 -25.18 27.10 -2.30
C VAL A 608 -25.14 25.77 -3.04
N LEU A 609 -25.78 25.69 -4.22
CA LEU A 609 -25.75 24.48 -5.05
C LEU A 609 -24.36 24.22 -5.64
N SER A 610 -23.59 25.27 -5.90
CA SER A 610 -22.25 25.17 -6.44
C SER A 610 -21.23 24.76 -5.38
N GLU A 611 -21.35 25.30 -4.16
CA GLU A 611 -20.52 24.91 -3.02
C GLU A 611 -20.72 23.44 -2.66
N THR A 612 -21.98 22.97 -2.69
CA THR A 612 -22.35 21.59 -2.35
C THR A 612 -22.17 20.59 -3.50
N PHE A 613 -21.75 21.05 -4.68
CA PHE A 613 -21.66 20.23 -5.89
C PHE A 613 -20.75 19.02 -5.73
N SER A 614 -19.50 19.22 -5.30
CA SER A 614 -18.46 18.18 -5.32
C SER A 614 -18.65 17.11 -4.25
N TYR A 615 -19.29 17.43 -3.12
CA TYR A 615 -19.43 16.51 -1.99
C TYR A 615 -20.86 15.99 -1.75
N ASN A 616 -21.90 16.80 -1.99
CA ASN A 616 -23.30 16.34 -1.84
C ASN A 616 -23.85 15.80 -3.17
N PHE A 617 -23.78 16.60 -4.24
CA PHE A 617 -24.44 16.24 -5.50
C PHE A 617 -23.77 15.04 -6.18
N LEU A 618 -22.44 15.03 -6.30
CA LEU A 618 -21.72 13.89 -6.90
C LEU A 618 -21.89 12.61 -6.07
N GLY A 619 -21.80 12.70 -4.74
CA GLY A 619 -22.01 11.56 -3.85
C GLY A 619 -23.42 10.97 -3.97
N LEU A 620 -24.43 11.83 -4.07
CA LEU A 620 -25.81 11.41 -4.34
C LEU A 620 -25.92 10.71 -5.71
N LEU A 621 -25.36 11.28 -6.78
CA LEU A 621 -25.37 10.65 -8.09
C LEU A 621 -24.75 9.26 -8.06
N ASP A 622 -23.64 9.11 -7.35
CA ASP A 622 -22.91 7.84 -7.24
C ASP A 622 -23.67 6.81 -6.38
N SER A 623 -24.45 7.26 -5.39
CA SER A 623 -25.35 6.38 -4.63
C SER A 623 -26.47 5.79 -5.52
N ILE A 624 -26.95 6.57 -6.49
CA ILE A 624 -28.04 6.19 -7.40
C ILE A 624 -27.51 5.37 -8.57
N LYS A 625 -26.39 5.81 -9.15
CA LYS A 625 -25.72 5.21 -10.30
C LYS A 625 -24.27 4.96 -9.93
N LYS A 626 -23.99 3.73 -9.51
CA LYS A 626 -22.71 3.33 -8.89
C LYS A 626 -21.48 3.33 -9.83
N GLY A 627 -21.61 3.75 -11.10
CA GLY A 627 -20.50 3.96 -12.02
C GLY A 627 -20.85 3.84 -13.51
N LEU A 628 -19.86 3.97 -14.39
CA LEU A 628 -19.95 3.58 -15.80
C LEU A 628 -20.06 2.05 -15.92
N LEU A 629 -21.03 1.59 -16.71
CA LEU A 629 -21.20 0.18 -17.06
C LEU A 629 -20.44 -0.09 -18.35
N GLN A 630 -19.26 -0.70 -18.22
CA GLN A 630 -18.46 -1.16 -19.34
C GLN A 630 -18.48 -2.69 -19.35
N ASP A 631 -18.49 -3.27 -20.55
CA ASP A 631 -18.41 -4.72 -20.72
C ASP A 631 -16.98 -5.16 -20.34
N ILE A 632 -16.85 -5.91 -19.26
CA ILE A 632 -15.58 -6.47 -18.81
C ILE A 632 -15.64 -7.95 -19.17
N GLY A 633 -14.57 -8.48 -19.78
CA GLY A 633 -14.47 -9.91 -20.09
C GLY A 633 -14.65 -10.82 -18.87
N GLN A 634 -14.65 -12.14 -19.07
CA GLN A 634 -14.81 -13.09 -17.96
C GLN A 634 -13.85 -12.78 -16.80
N PRO A 635 -14.34 -12.67 -15.55
CA PRO A 635 -13.50 -12.32 -14.43
C PRO A 635 -12.50 -13.45 -14.16
N ILE A 636 -11.22 -13.09 -14.14
CA ILE A 636 -10.12 -14.01 -13.85
C ILE A 636 -9.98 -14.09 -12.33
N LEU A 637 -10.00 -15.29 -11.76
CA LEU A 637 -9.65 -15.49 -10.36
C LEU A 637 -8.14 -15.29 -10.20
N PRO A 638 -7.68 -14.34 -9.38
CA PRO A 638 -6.26 -14.06 -9.26
C PRO A 638 -5.50 -15.23 -8.62
N GLY A 639 -4.41 -15.67 -9.26
CA GLY A 639 -3.59 -16.79 -8.80
C GLY A 639 -2.73 -16.46 -7.58
N SER A 640 -2.43 -15.17 -7.37
CA SER A 640 -1.66 -14.66 -6.23
C SER A 640 -2.44 -14.57 -4.91
N VAL A 641 -3.74 -14.81 -4.93
CA VAL A 641 -4.52 -14.83 -3.69
C VAL A 641 -4.18 -16.10 -2.91
N ASP A 642 -3.87 -15.94 -1.62
CA ASP A 642 -3.76 -17.08 -0.71
C ASP A 642 -5.17 -17.65 -0.43
N TRP A 643 -5.69 -18.41 -1.39
CA TRP A 643 -7.01 -19.04 -1.32
C TRP A 643 -7.13 -19.95 -0.11
N ASN A 644 -6.02 -20.56 0.34
CA ASN A 644 -5.97 -21.38 1.54
C ASN A 644 -6.12 -20.54 2.83
N ALA A 645 -5.50 -19.36 2.92
CA ALA A 645 -5.69 -18.45 4.03
C ALA A 645 -7.10 -17.84 4.06
N LEU A 646 -7.66 -17.46 2.90
CA LEU A 646 -9.05 -17.02 2.82
C LEU A 646 -10.01 -18.14 3.24
N TYR A 647 -9.76 -19.39 2.81
CA TYR A 647 -10.54 -20.54 3.24
C TYR A 647 -10.52 -20.71 4.77
N LYS A 648 -9.34 -20.70 5.40
CA LYS A 648 -9.20 -20.79 6.86
C LYS A 648 -9.95 -19.68 7.58
N SER A 649 -9.82 -18.45 7.09
CA SER A 649 -10.48 -17.27 7.67
C SER A 649 -12.01 -17.36 7.54
N ALA A 650 -12.50 -17.82 6.38
CA ALA A 650 -13.92 -18.03 6.15
C ALA A 650 -14.50 -19.13 7.06
N ILE A 651 -13.76 -20.22 7.29
CA ILE A 651 -14.16 -21.27 8.25
C ILE A 651 -14.26 -20.68 9.68
N LEU A 652 -13.32 -19.84 10.09
CA LEU A 652 -13.36 -19.19 11.41
C LEU A 652 -14.61 -18.32 11.54
N LEU A 653 -14.92 -17.50 10.54
CA LEU A 653 -16.14 -16.68 10.51
C LEU A 653 -17.41 -17.55 10.55
N PHE A 654 -17.43 -18.65 9.80
CA PHE A 654 -18.54 -19.59 9.82
C PHE A 654 -18.72 -20.24 11.20
N LYS A 655 -17.64 -20.67 11.84
CA LYS A 655 -17.66 -21.22 13.21
C LYS A 655 -18.12 -20.19 14.24
N ALA A 656 -17.82 -18.91 14.03
CA ALA A 656 -18.30 -17.80 14.84
C ALA A 656 -19.79 -17.45 14.61
N GLY A 657 -20.47 -18.13 13.68
CA GLY A 657 -21.90 -17.97 13.42
C GLY A 657 -22.25 -17.13 12.18
N GLU A 658 -21.26 -16.60 11.46
CA GLU A 658 -21.51 -15.88 10.21
C GLU A 658 -21.96 -16.85 9.09
N ARG A 659 -22.99 -16.47 8.32
CA ARG A 659 -23.61 -17.32 7.27
C ARG A 659 -23.70 -16.62 5.92
N LYS A 660 -23.29 -15.36 5.83
CA LYS A 660 -23.32 -14.54 4.60
C LYS A 660 -21.91 -14.16 4.13
N THR A 661 -20.89 -14.91 4.54
CA THR A 661 -19.51 -14.70 4.11
C THR A 661 -19.38 -14.88 2.60
N ALA A 662 -18.71 -13.94 1.94
CA ALA A 662 -18.42 -13.99 0.52
C ALA A 662 -16.96 -13.63 0.24
N ILE A 663 -16.42 -14.16 -0.84
CA ILE A 663 -15.24 -13.64 -1.51
C ILE A 663 -15.71 -12.48 -2.38
N ILE A 664 -15.24 -11.28 -2.07
CA ILE A 664 -15.52 -10.07 -2.83
C ILE A 664 -14.33 -9.84 -3.75
N ILE A 665 -14.60 -9.72 -5.05
CA ILE A 665 -13.61 -9.39 -6.08
C ILE A 665 -14.00 -8.04 -6.68
N SER A 666 -13.18 -7.03 -6.45
CA SER A 666 -13.36 -5.68 -6.97
C SER A 666 -13.01 -5.62 -8.48
N PRO A 667 -13.43 -4.54 -9.19
CA PRO A 667 -13.06 -4.32 -10.58
C PRO A 667 -11.55 -4.23 -10.87
N ASN A 668 -10.71 -3.87 -9.88
CA ASN A 668 -9.25 -3.87 -10.00
C ASN A 668 -8.60 -5.22 -9.58
N GLY A 669 -9.41 -6.24 -9.27
CA GLY A 669 -8.93 -7.58 -8.91
C GLY A 669 -8.60 -7.80 -7.43
N GLU A 670 -8.76 -6.77 -6.57
CA GLU A 670 -8.66 -6.95 -5.12
C GLU A 670 -9.64 -8.01 -4.66
N THR A 671 -9.13 -8.98 -3.92
CA THR A 671 -9.88 -10.13 -3.44
C THR A 671 -9.79 -10.18 -1.93
N GLY A 672 -10.95 -10.23 -1.28
CA GLY A 672 -11.04 -10.30 0.18
C GLY A 672 -12.29 -11.05 0.65
N LEU A 673 -12.38 -11.29 1.95
CA LEU A 673 -13.63 -11.75 2.56
C LEU A 673 -14.49 -10.57 2.96
N GLY A 674 -15.79 -10.66 2.70
CA GLY A 674 -16.78 -9.72 3.19
C GLY A 674 -18.10 -10.42 3.47
N LYS A 675 -19.15 -9.61 3.67
CA LYS A 675 -20.52 -10.09 3.83
C LYS A 675 -21.36 -9.59 2.68
N ILE A 676 -22.22 -10.45 2.14
CA ILE A 676 -23.16 -10.07 1.09
C ILE A 676 -24.54 -9.81 1.68
N ASP A 677 -25.22 -8.82 1.09
CA ASP A 677 -26.62 -8.56 1.42
C ASP A 677 -27.55 -9.37 0.52
N THR A 678 -27.63 -10.67 0.80
CA THR A 678 -28.54 -11.59 0.13
C THR A 678 -29.51 -12.23 1.11
N ILE A 679 -30.63 -12.73 0.57
CA ILE A 679 -31.61 -13.54 1.29
C ILE A 679 -31.09 -14.98 1.49
N MET A 680 -30.09 -15.39 0.70
CA MET A 680 -29.48 -16.72 0.78
C MET A 680 -28.51 -16.84 1.97
N SER A 681 -28.19 -18.07 2.38
CA SER A 681 -27.22 -18.35 3.44
C SER A 681 -26.35 -19.56 3.08
N LEU A 682 -25.13 -19.58 3.64
CA LEU A 682 -24.25 -20.74 3.60
C LEU A 682 -24.80 -21.82 4.52
N ASN A 683 -24.92 -23.04 4.01
CA ASN A 683 -25.47 -24.18 4.73
C ASN A 683 -24.36 -25.04 5.34
N SER A 684 -23.13 -24.93 4.83
CA SER A 684 -21.96 -25.64 5.36
C SER A 684 -20.70 -24.77 5.30
N GLN A 685 -19.67 -25.16 6.06
CA GLN A 685 -18.35 -24.54 6.03
C GLN A 685 -17.58 -24.76 4.71
N GLU A 686 -18.07 -25.64 3.84
CA GLU A 686 -17.48 -25.93 2.53
C GLU A 686 -18.04 -25.02 1.43
N GLU A 687 -19.08 -24.25 1.72
CA GLU A 687 -19.69 -23.30 0.81
C GLU A 687 -19.16 -21.88 1.04
N ILE A 688 -19.11 -21.08 -0.02
CA ILE A 688 -18.80 -19.66 0.02
C ILE A 688 -19.57 -18.94 -1.09
N PHE A 689 -19.91 -17.68 -0.87
CA PHE A 689 -20.38 -16.83 -1.96
C PHE A 689 -19.19 -16.19 -2.68
N ILE A 690 -19.29 -15.97 -3.98
CA ILE A 690 -18.33 -15.17 -4.76
C ILE A 690 -19.12 -14.02 -5.36
N GLN A 691 -18.74 -12.79 -5.03
CA GLN A 691 -19.37 -11.58 -5.54
C GLN A 691 -18.36 -10.82 -6.40
N PHE A 692 -18.66 -10.72 -7.69
CA PHE A 692 -17.91 -9.87 -8.61
C PHE A 692 -18.54 -8.49 -8.67
N ASN A 693 -17.72 -7.44 -8.70
CA ASN A 693 -18.18 -6.07 -8.91
C ASN A 693 -19.28 -5.63 -7.91
N ALA A 694 -19.08 -5.96 -6.62
CA ALA A 694 -20.02 -5.83 -5.50
C ALA A 694 -20.67 -4.43 -5.28
N ARG A 695 -20.27 -3.42 -6.05
CA ARG A 695 -20.86 -2.09 -6.02
C ARG A 695 -21.68 -1.76 -7.27
N ASN A 696 -22.13 -2.68 -8.13
CA ASN A 696 -23.01 -2.35 -9.26
C ASN A 696 -24.34 -3.11 -9.16
N THR A 697 -25.41 -2.41 -8.74
CA THR A 697 -26.70 -2.95 -8.25
C THR A 697 -27.59 -3.66 -9.28
N TRP A 698 -27.13 -3.94 -10.49
CA TRP A 698 -27.98 -4.57 -11.53
C TRP A 698 -27.37 -5.83 -12.16
N LEU A 699 -26.10 -6.11 -11.91
CA LEU A 699 -25.36 -7.29 -12.39
C LEU A 699 -24.42 -7.81 -11.30
N GLU A 700 -24.88 -7.84 -10.05
CA GLU A 700 -24.17 -8.56 -9.00
C GLU A 700 -24.22 -10.05 -9.33
N MET A 701 -23.16 -10.55 -9.97
CA MET A 701 -22.96 -12.00 -10.08
C MET A 701 -22.52 -12.50 -8.72
N THR A 702 -23.51 -12.80 -7.88
CA THR A 702 -23.32 -13.55 -6.64
C THR A 702 -23.48 -15.03 -6.96
N LEU A 703 -22.37 -15.75 -6.97
CA LEU A 703 -22.35 -17.20 -7.15
C LEU A 703 -22.20 -17.86 -5.79
N LYS A 704 -23.01 -18.89 -5.51
CA LYS A 704 -22.76 -19.80 -4.39
C LYS A 704 -21.95 -20.98 -4.91
N GLU A 705 -20.73 -21.15 -4.40
CA GLU A 705 -19.80 -22.19 -4.85
C GLU A 705 -19.22 -22.99 -3.68
N ASN A 706 -18.64 -24.14 -4.00
CA ASN A 706 -17.90 -24.96 -3.02
C ASN A 706 -16.41 -24.58 -3.09
N TRP A 707 -15.75 -24.50 -1.93
CA TRP A 707 -14.33 -24.16 -1.81
C TRP A 707 -13.42 -25.05 -2.67
N GLN A 708 -13.71 -26.35 -2.76
CA GLN A 708 -12.92 -27.27 -3.58
C GLN A 708 -12.92 -26.86 -5.06
N LYS A 709 -14.06 -26.41 -5.59
CA LYS A 709 -14.15 -25.95 -6.99
C LYS A 709 -13.36 -24.66 -7.23
N ILE A 710 -13.25 -23.79 -6.23
CA ILE A 710 -12.44 -22.57 -6.31
C ILE A 710 -10.97 -22.96 -6.37
N LEU A 711 -10.54 -23.83 -5.44
CA LEU A 711 -9.18 -24.35 -5.39
C LEU A 711 -8.80 -25.08 -6.68
N ASP A 712 -9.68 -25.91 -7.25
CA ASP A 712 -9.48 -26.61 -8.53
C ASP A 712 -9.32 -25.65 -9.72
N ARG A 713 -10.11 -24.56 -9.78
CA ARG A 713 -10.00 -23.54 -10.83
C ARG A 713 -8.73 -22.71 -10.72
N THR A 714 -8.27 -22.47 -9.50
CA THR A 714 -7.02 -21.76 -9.27
C THR A 714 -5.82 -22.66 -9.54
N SER A 715 -5.89 -23.96 -9.22
CA SER A 715 -4.77 -24.91 -9.41
C SER A 715 -4.42 -25.17 -10.89
N HIS A 716 -5.37 -25.06 -11.82
CA HIS A 716 -5.11 -25.23 -13.26
C HIS A 716 -4.37 -24.07 -13.95
N PHE A 717 -4.15 -22.93 -13.28
CA PHE A 717 -3.26 -21.88 -13.78
C PHE A 717 -1.76 -22.23 -13.59
N PHE A 718 -1.44 -23.15 -12.68
CA PHE A 718 -0.08 -23.39 -12.23
C PHE A 718 0.70 -24.44 -13.06
N ASP A 719 0.04 -25.21 -13.92
CA ASP A 719 0.70 -26.21 -14.79
C ASP A 719 1.20 -25.64 -16.14
N ASN A 720 0.72 -24.45 -16.56
CA ASN A 720 1.01 -23.92 -17.91
C ASN A 720 2.18 -22.93 -17.98
N ASN A 721 2.75 -22.47 -16.86
CA ASN A 721 3.88 -21.53 -16.85
C ASN A 721 5.25 -22.19 -16.63
N SER A 722 5.32 -23.52 -16.62
CA SER A 722 6.57 -24.28 -16.55
C SER A 722 6.98 -24.85 -17.92
N LYS A 723 7.12 -23.99 -18.94
CA LYS A 723 8.04 -24.26 -20.06
C LYS A 723 8.73 -22.95 -20.47
N PRO A 724 10.05 -23.00 -20.72
CA PRO A 724 10.91 -21.82 -20.87
C PRO A 724 10.57 -20.96 -22.08
#